data_AF-A0A1Z4JHI0-F1
#
_entry.id   AF-A0A1Z4JHI0-F1
#
_cell.length_a   1.000
_cell.length_b   1.000
_cell.length_c   1.000
_cell.angle_alpha   90.00
_cell.angle_beta   90.00
_cell.angle_gamma   90.00
#
_symmetry.space_group_name_H-M   'P 1'
#
loop_
_entity.id
_entity.type
_entity.pdbx_description
1 polymer ?
#
loop_
_entity_poly.entity_id
_entity_poly.type
_entity_poly.pdbx_seq_one_letter_code
_entity_poly.pdbx_strand_id
1 'polypeptide(L)'
;MPPVGVGASRFASALETGEAKLWVMMLGINDYQDATLPKLRYAAFDCQGLSQALAEATQAFPQKEFFIHHDLTPDKPTLQAIQASLDRIVASAKTQDTVLFYFSGHGVLEPESQQTVLCLADTQKQHLLKTGLCFQNLLATLGNCAAHSQLIWLDACHSGNISLSGARGHFSEPALLNPTPQLLEMLRQRAAKSRGFYALLSCDQGQQSWEFPDLGHGVFSYYLMRGLRGEAAGAYGIIDADALYRYVYHQTLQYIEQTNQQLRLINQQKRNKGETDLHPEYSLQTPKRIVEGIGETILGLKPTHTEVVQQRQALIVDGLIHHTVSPAVSDVLRQDGNFDLTYFPQPSDAWSNVRSEIATFLQQDMTVPEQRSSGSIQTVATRLLYLRGRIESSEDGDSWLFLGDGAWLSRTWLRQELRRSRTAQQIVILDCPGATSLEDWVEDLKFSSDHGQCILACASPQDEPELFAQVLLEALIAAPAQTGLSMAGLLAKLQTNLDGLGLTCYLWLSGTQGLIEMLPPVLETQTVQSVQSDTSHDSQAASTEIPLDEFIARIKPLLLKLVGPIAPSLIEQAAEPLQESSPQLLIRALSALIPAKHRTYFEQEAGSLIQVPAQPENVSEARAIALPIPEQIQPQTHPSIQQSVPPQQRDQFVDQTAPRLTAEQLASIEQFLIELVGPIAPMLLGQLSPAACDPIVMQEELAVHLSPVQQTKLAQRITALMQLPPKSQSPRLSTAKGYGVAVREPQQTQEALSDRLVNAQLIQVCEQELTCLIGPIAKFIVTTKRDLENQVSLTTFVEELITEIPDRQKADEFRRKILRN
;
A
#
# COMPACT_ATOMS: atom_id res chain seq x y z
N MET A 1 -3.19 36.64 7.22
CA MET A 1 -4.47 36.14 6.71
C MET A 1 -4.19 35.27 5.50
N PRO A 2 -4.42 33.96 5.54
CA PRO A 2 -4.43 33.15 4.33
C PRO A 2 -5.72 33.44 3.53
N PRO A 3 -5.73 33.31 2.19
CA PRO A 3 -6.90 33.62 1.38
C PRO A 3 -7.98 32.54 1.57
N VAL A 4 -9.21 33.00 1.77
CA VAL A 4 -10.41 32.16 1.91
C VAL A 4 -10.83 31.61 0.55
N GLY A 5 -10.94 30.28 0.43
CA GLY A 5 -11.39 29.56 -0.76
C GLY A 5 -12.90 29.67 -1.01
N VAL A 6 -13.39 30.87 -1.33
CA VAL A 6 -14.84 31.13 -1.53
C VAL A 6 -15.35 30.63 -2.90
N GLY A 7 -14.46 30.33 -3.86
CA GLY A 7 -14.85 29.98 -5.23
C GLY A 7 -15.35 28.54 -5.42
N ALA A 8 -14.73 27.56 -4.77
CA ALA A 8 -14.91 26.13 -5.09
C ALA A 8 -16.18 25.51 -4.49
N SER A 9 -16.56 25.92 -3.27
CA SER A 9 -17.79 25.45 -2.60
C SER A 9 -19.08 25.81 -3.38
N ARG A 10 -19.05 26.88 -4.18
CA ARG A 10 -20.19 27.28 -5.02
C ARG A 10 -20.42 26.37 -6.23
N PHE A 11 -19.37 25.77 -6.80
CA PHE A 11 -19.51 24.96 -8.03
C PHE A 11 -20.13 23.60 -7.77
N ALA A 12 -19.70 22.90 -6.72
CA ALA A 12 -20.37 21.67 -6.31
C ALA A 12 -21.78 21.91 -5.83
N SER A 13 -21.99 22.99 -5.08
CA SER A 13 -23.35 23.41 -4.72
C SER A 13 -24.19 23.67 -5.97
N ALA A 14 -23.68 24.33 -7.02
CA ALA A 14 -24.43 24.58 -8.24
C ALA A 14 -24.76 23.31 -9.05
N LEU A 15 -23.86 22.31 -9.07
CA LEU A 15 -24.13 21.02 -9.72
C LEU A 15 -25.10 20.16 -8.91
N GLU A 16 -25.07 20.21 -7.58
CA GLU A 16 -26.01 19.51 -6.69
C GLU A 16 -27.39 20.17 -6.64
N THR A 17 -27.45 21.52 -6.64
CA THR A 17 -28.71 22.29 -6.64
C THR A 17 -29.37 22.33 -8.01
N GLY A 18 -28.66 21.95 -9.08
CA GLY A 18 -29.15 21.97 -10.46
C GLY A 18 -29.10 23.34 -11.12
N GLU A 19 -28.39 24.31 -10.54
CA GLU A 19 -28.10 25.60 -11.17
C GLU A 19 -27.14 25.45 -12.37
N ALA A 20 -26.27 24.44 -12.33
CA ALA A 20 -25.34 24.06 -13.39
C ALA A 20 -25.67 22.67 -13.97
N LYS A 21 -25.39 22.48 -15.26
CA LYS A 21 -25.54 21.19 -15.94
C LYS A 21 -24.19 20.53 -16.24
N LEU A 22 -24.12 19.22 -16.05
CA LEU A 22 -22.98 18.39 -16.46
C LEU A 22 -23.21 17.79 -17.85
N TRP A 23 -22.38 18.17 -18.81
CA TRP A 23 -22.34 17.61 -20.16
C TRP A 23 -21.17 16.62 -20.25
N VAL A 24 -21.47 15.35 -20.54
CA VAL A 24 -20.46 14.30 -20.62
C VAL A 24 -20.41 13.77 -22.04
N MET A 25 -19.22 13.74 -22.65
CA MET A 25 -18.96 13.13 -23.94
C MET A 25 -17.85 12.10 -23.80
N MET A 26 -18.11 10.85 -24.15
CA MET A 26 -17.18 9.73 -23.95
C MET A 26 -17.04 8.93 -25.24
N LEU A 27 -15.79 8.67 -25.62
CA LEU A 27 -15.44 7.96 -26.84
C LEU A 27 -14.54 6.77 -26.51
N GLY A 28 -14.83 5.60 -27.09
CA GLY A 28 -14.01 4.39 -26.98
C GLY A 28 -13.99 3.60 -28.28
N ILE A 29 -12.82 3.44 -28.91
CA ILE A 29 -12.70 2.83 -30.25
C ILE A 29 -11.72 1.66 -30.23
N ASN A 30 -12.23 0.43 -30.33
CA ASN A 30 -11.42 -0.78 -30.54
C ASN A 30 -11.19 -1.05 -32.03
N ASP A 31 -12.27 -0.97 -32.82
CA ASP A 31 -12.26 -1.34 -34.23
C ASP A 31 -12.21 -0.13 -35.17
N TYR A 32 -11.24 -0.16 -36.09
CA TYR A 32 -11.05 0.84 -37.15
C TYR A 32 -11.37 0.22 -38.52
N GLN A 33 -12.03 0.98 -39.40
CA GLN A 33 -12.30 0.54 -40.78
C GLN A 33 -11.03 0.41 -41.61
N ASP A 34 -10.03 1.28 -41.36
CA ASP A 34 -8.72 1.18 -41.96
C ASP A 34 -7.89 0.10 -41.25
N ALA A 35 -7.63 -1.00 -41.95
CA ALA A 35 -6.89 -2.14 -41.43
C ALA A 35 -5.41 -1.83 -41.08
N THR A 36 -4.88 -0.67 -41.49
CA THR A 36 -3.53 -0.22 -41.12
C THR A 36 -3.48 0.40 -39.71
N LEU A 37 -4.63 0.65 -39.10
CA LEU A 37 -4.76 1.00 -37.68
C LEU A 37 -4.99 -0.29 -36.88
N PRO A 38 -4.08 -0.66 -35.95
CA PRO A 38 -4.24 -1.86 -35.14
C PRO A 38 -5.51 -1.83 -34.30
N LYS A 39 -6.18 -2.96 -34.15
CA LYS A 39 -7.32 -3.08 -33.24
C LYS A 39 -6.88 -2.98 -31.77
N LEU A 40 -7.65 -2.27 -30.96
CA LEU A 40 -7.52 -2.30 -29.49
C LEU A 40 -8.48 -3.31 -28.90
N ARG A 41 -8.35 -3.63 -27.60
CA ARG A 41 -9.20 -4.63 -26.95
C ARG A 41 -10.19 -4.01 -25.99
N TYR A 42 -9.78 -2.97 -25.27
CA TYR A 42 -10.53 -2.49 -24.11
C TYR A 42 -10.99 -1.04 -24.18
N ALA A 43 -10.56 -0.24 -25.14
CA ALA A 43 -10.99 1.17 -25.28
C ALA A 43 -12.52 1.36 -25.23
N ALA A 44 -13.30 0.48 -25.86
CA ALA A 44 -14.75 0.54 -25.81
C ALA A 44 -15.34 0.09 -24.45
N PHE A 45 -14.73 -0.92 -23.82
CA PHE A 45 -15.09 -1.36 -22.47
C PHE A 45 -14.74 -0.32 -21.41
N ASP A 46 -13.61 0.38 -21.57
CA ASP A 46 -13.19 1.51 -20.75
C ASP A 46 -14.20 2.65 -20.84
N CYS A 47 -14.61 3.02 -22.06
CA CYS A 47 -15.65 4.02 -22.27
C CYS A 47 -16.97 3.63 -21.59
N GLN A 48 -17.42 2.40 -21.78
CA GLN A 48 -18.65 1.89 -21.15
C GLN A 48 -18.55 1.90 -19.62
N GLY A 49 -17.53 1.27 -19.05
CA GLY A 49 -17.36 1.14 -17.61
C GLY A 49 -17.17 2.49 -16.92
N LEU A 50 -16.41 3.41 -17.52
CA LEU A 50 -16.21 4.75 -17.01
C LEU A 50 -17.48 5.59 -17.08
N SER A 51 -18.29 5.44 -18.14
CA SER A 51 -19.58 6.11 -18.23
C SER A 51 -20.54 5.68 -17.13
N GLN A 52 -20.53 4.39 -16.77
CA GLN A 52 -21.32 3.86 -15.67
C GLN A 52 -20.81 4.37 -14.33
N ALA A 53 -19.51 4.26 -14.06
CA ALA A 53 -18.91 4.74 -12.81
C ALA A 53 -19.15 6.25 -12.59
N LEU A 54 -19.08 7.05 -13.66
CA LEU A 54 -19.39 8.47 -13.59
C LEU A 54 -20.89 8.72 -13.38
N ALA A 55 -21.78 7.93 -13.99
CA ALA A 55 -23.22 8.05 -13.76
C ALA A 55 -23.60 7.73 -12.30
N GLU A 56 -22.97 6.71 -11.71
CA GLU A 56 -23.05 6.34 -10.29
C GLU A 56 -22.56 7.50 -9.39
N ALA A 57 -21.35 8.00 -9.64
CA ALA A 57 -20.75 9.08 -8.86
C ALA A 57 -21.56 10.40 -8.92
N THR A 58 -22.26 10.64 -10.03
CA THR A 58 -23.01 11.87 -10.27
C THR A 58 -24.50 11.71 -10.00
N GLN A 59 -24.94 10.66 -9.30
CA GLN A 59 -26.36 10.39 -9.06
C GLN A 59 -27.09 11.57 -8.40
N ALA A 60 -26.40 12.32 -7.53
CA ALA A 60 -26.94 13.49 -6.86
C ALA A 60 -27.10 14.73 -7.76
N PHE A 61 -26.56 14.73 -8.99
CA PHE A 61 -26.63 15.89 -9.89
C PHE A 61 -27.92 15.83 -10.72
N PRO A 62 -28.87 16.76 -10.54
CA PRO A 62 -30.19 16.71 -11.18
C PRO A 62 -30.14 17.06 -12.67
N GLN A 63 -29.14 17.81 -13.14
CA GLN A 63 -28.97 18.18 -14.54
C GLN A 63 -27.70 17.58 -15.13
N LYS A 64 -27.84 16.49 -15.89
CA LYS A 64 -26.74 15.85 -16.61
C LYS A 64 -27.17 15.26 -17.95
N GLU A 65 -26.27 15.24 -18.92
CA GLU A 65 -26.52 14.65 -20.24
C GLU A 65 -25.26 13.94 -20.75
N PHE A 66 -25.40 12.67 -21.15
CA PHE A 66 -24.30 11.81 -21.58
C PHE A 66 -24.40 11.52 -23.09
N PHE A 67 -23.28 11.72 -23.80
CA PHE A 67 -23.06 11.36 -25.19
C PHE A 67 -21.98 10.27 -25.24
N ILE A 68 -22.40 9.02 -25.37
CA ILE A 68 -21.51 7.85 -25.31
C ILE A 68 -21.37 7.28 -26.72
N HIS A 69 -20.13 7.22 -27.21
CA HIS A 69 -19.77 6.78 -28.56
C HIS A 69 -18.72 5.69 -28.48
N HIS A 70 -19.14 4.42 -28.57
CA HIS A 70 -18.21 3.29 -28.59
C HIS A 70 -18.69 2.18 -29.52
N ASP A 71 -17.80 1.30 -29.95
CA ASP A 71 -18.09 0.29 -30.98
C ASP A 71 -18.94 -0.90 -30.53
N LEU A 72 -19.18 -1.07 -29.21
CA LEU A 72 -20.10 -2.08 -28.65
C LEU A 72 -21.59 -1.72 -28.86
N THR A 73 -21.91 -0.54 -29.40
CA THR A 73 -23.28 -0.19 -29.82
C THR A 73 -23.47 -0.40 -31.33
N PRO A 74 -24.72 -0.46 -31.83
CA PRO A 74 -24.99 -0.48 -33.26
C PRO A 74 -24.49 0.77 -33.99
N ASP A 75 -24.54 1.93 -33.33
CA ASP A 75 -24.14 3.22 -33.89
C ASP A 75 -22.63 3.43 -33.72
N LYS A 76 -21.88 3.18 -34.80
CA LYS A 76 -20.42 3.29 -34.76
C LYS A 76 -19.95 4.73 -34.51
N PRO A 77 -18.84 4.92 -33.76
CA PRO A 77 -18.30 6.23 -33.41
C PRO A 77 -17.58 6.86 -34.61
N THR A 78 -18.36 7.42 -35.54
CA THR A 78 -17.88 8.11 -36.75
C THR A 78 -17.64 9.59 -36.49
N LEU A 79 -16.80 10.23 -37.32
CA LEU A 79 -16.54 11.67 -37.22
C LEU A 79 -17.83 12.51 -37.28
N GLN A 80 -18.77 12.12 -38.14
CA GLN A 80 -20.06 12.82 -38.28
C GLN A 80 -20.90 12.77 -36.98
N ALA A 81 -21.02 11.59 -36.36
CA ALA A 81 -21.81 11.40 -35.14
C ALA A 81 -21.21 12.16 -33.95
N ILE A 82 -19.88 12.15 -33.87
CA ILE A 82 -19.10 12.85 -32.85
C ILE A 82 -19.23 14.36 -33.02
N GLN A 83 -19.08 14.88 -34.24
CA GLN A 83 -19.23 16.31 -34.50
C GLN A 83 -20.65 16.80 -34.17
N ALA A 84 -21.69 16.04 -34.53
CA ALA A 84 -23.07 16.38 -34.19
C ALA A 84 -23.31 16.48 -32.67
N SER A 85 -22.65 15.63 -31.88
CA SER A 85 -22.72 15.66 -30.42
C SER A 85 -21.99 16.88 -29.85
N LEU A 86 -20.79 17.18 -30.35
CA LEU A 86 -20.03 18.38 -29.97
C LEU A 86 -20.81 19.67 -30.28
N ASP A 87 -21.40 19.76 -31.47
CA ASP A 87 -22.17 20.93 -31.89
C ASP A 87 -23.39 21.15 -30.97
N ARG A 88 -24.06 20.07 -30.56
CA ARG A 88 -25.17 20.13 -29.61
C ARG A 88 -24.73 20.64 -28.23
N ILE A 89 -23.60 20.18 -27.72
CA ILE A 89 -23.05 20.63 -26.44
C ILE A 89 -22.71 22.12 -26.53
N VAL A 90 -21.95 22.54 -27.54
CA VAL A 90 -21.51 23.94 -27.72
C VAL A 90 -22.70 24.89 -27.88
N ALA A 91 -23.76 24.48 -28.59
CA ALA A 91 -24.95 25.30 -28.79
C ALA A 91 -25.82 25.45 -27.52
N SER A 92 -25.74 24.50 -26.58
CA SER A 92 -26.67 24.42 -25.44
C SER A 92 -26.04 24.77 -24.09
N ALA A 93 -24.73 24.57 -23.95
CA ALA A 93 -24.02 24.76 -22.70
C ALA A 93 -24.00 26.24 -22.28
N LYS A 94 -24.11 26.47 -20.98
CA LYS A 94 -24.12 27.80 -20.35
C LYS A 94 -22.84 28.05 -19.55
N THR A 95 -22.64 29.31 -19.15
CA THR A 95 -21.49 29.78 -18.36
C THR A 95 -21.17 28.90 -17.16
N GLN A 96 -22.18 28.54 -16.35
CA GLN A 96 -21.98 27.73 -15.14
C GLN A 96 -21.87 26.22 -15.39
N ASP A 97 -22.10 25.75 -16.62
CA ASP A 97 -22.08 24.33 -16.93
C ASP A 97 -20.65 23.77 -16.95
N THR A 98 -20.57 22.45 -16.81
CA THR A 98 -19.33 21.68 -16.92
C THR A 98 -19.39 20.77 -18.13
N VAL A 99 -18.32 20.75 -18.94
CA VAL A 99 -18.15 19.80 -20.05
C VAL A 99 -17.02 18.83 -19.71
N LEU A 100 -17.31 17.53 -19.68
CA LEU A 100 -16.31 16.47 -19.57
C LEU A 100 -16.20 15.73 -20.90
N PHE A 101 -15.01 15.72 -21.49
CA PHE A 101 -14.67 14.95 -22.68
C PHE A 101 -13.70 13.83 -22.31
N TYR A 102 -14.05 12.58 -22.61
CA TYR A 102 -13.21 11.41 -22.47
C TYR A 102 -12.97 10.74 -23.82
N PHE A 103 -11.73 10.33 -24.09
CA PHE A 103 -11.38 9.55 -25.27
C PHE A 103 -10.42 8.42 -24.92
N SER A 104 -10.74 7.20 -25.36
CA SER A 104 -9.83 6.04 -25.40
C SER A 104 -9.74 5.49 -26.82
N GLY A 105 -8.52 5.35 -27.33
CA GLY A 105 -8.28 4.97 -28.73
C GLY A 105 -6.90 5.37 -29.23
N HIS A 106 -6.66 5.26 -30.54
CA HIS A 106 -5.40 5.71 -31.15
C HIS A 106 -5.37 7.23 -31.29
N GLY A 107 -4.28 7.85 -30.84
CA GLY A 107 -3.88 9.19 -31.27
C GLY A 107 -2.74 9.09 -32.29
N VAL A 108 -2.75 9.86 -33.37
CA VAL A 108 -1.66 9.86 -34.35
C VAL A 108 -1.24 11.28 -34.70
N LEU A 109 0.04 11.45 -34.97
CA LEU A 109 0.53 12.71 -35.52
C LEU A 109 0.43 12.66 -37.05
N GLU A 110 -0.27 13.63 -37.63
CA GLU A 110 -0.30 13.74 -39.08
C GLU A 110 1.08 14.23 -39.59
N PRO A 111 1.71 13.52 -40.54
CA PRO A 111 3.10 13.78 -40.92
C PRO A 111 3.39 15.19 -41.44
N GLU A 112 2.50 15.78 -42.24
CA GLU A 112 2.77 17.04 -42.94
C GLU A 112 2.54 18.28 -42.05
N SER A 113 1.39 18.31 -41.38
CA SER A 113 0.92 19.41 -40.53
C SER A 113 1.40 19.32 -39.09
N GLN A 114 1.90 18.14 -38.66
CA GLN A 114 2.26 17.85 -37.27
C GLN A 114 1.08 18.05 -36.30
N GLN A 115 -0.16 17.94 -36.80
CA GLN A 115 -1.36 18.01 -35.97
C GLN A 115 -1.68 16.65 -35.34
N THR A 116 -2.18 16.67 -34.10
CA THR A 116 -2.59 15.44 -33.42
C THR A 116 -4.02 15.12 -33.81
N VAL A 117 -4.25 13.89 -34.26
CA VAL A 117 -5.55 13.39 -34.67
C VAL A 117 -5.93 12.22 -33.78
N LEU A 118 -7.10 12.30 -33.16
CA LEU A 118 -7.72 11.19 -32.45
C LEU A 118 -8.47 10.34 -33.48
N CYS A 119 -8.08 9.08 -33.62
CA CYS A 119 -8.65 8.16 -34.59
C CYS A 119 -10.03 7.67 -34.13
N LEU A 120 -10.96 7.68 -35.07
CA LEU A 120 -12.35 7.26 -34.94
C LEU A 120 -12.60 6.00 -35.78
N ALA A 121 -13.79 5.40 -35.68
CA ALA A 121 -14.06 4.14 -36.38
C ALA A 121 -13.91 4.25 -37.91
N ASP A 122 -14.21 5.40 -38.49
CA ASP A 122 -14.12 5.71 -39.93
C ASP A 122 -12.83 6.45 -40.33
N THR A 123 -11.86 6.58 -39.42
CA THR A 123 -10.58 7.22 -39.74
C THR A 123 -9.77 6.42 -40.75
N GLN A 124 -9.26 7.12 -41.76
CA GLN A 124 -8.37 6.58 -42.78
C GLN A 124 -6.98 7.20 -42.61
N LYS A 125 -5.94 6.37 -42.50
CA LYS A 125 -4.54 6.77 -42.26
C LYS A 125 -3.99 7.69 -43.34
N GLN A 126 -4.50 7.60 -44.57
CA GLN A 126 -4.12 8.47 -45.69
C GLN A 126 -4.84 9.83 -45.68
N HIS A 127 -5.90 9.97 -44.88
CA HIS A 127 -6.78 11.14 -44.83
C HIS A 127 -7.11 11.56 -43.39
N LEU A 128 -6.10 11.56 -42.51
CA LEU A 128 -6.24 11.78 -41.07
C LEU A 128 -7.02 13.06 -40.73
N LEU A 129 -6.65 14.20 -41.32
CA LEU A 129 -7.31 15.49 -41.03
C LEU A 129 -8.77 15.56 -41.50
N LYS A 130 -9.19 14.70 -42.44
CA LYS A 130 -10.55 14.68 -43.00
C LYS A 130 -11.47 13.67 -42.33
N THR A 131 -10.90 12.61 -41.75
CA THR A 131 -11.65 11.43 -41.28
C THR A 131 -11.42 11.12 -39.80
N GLY A 132 -10.44 11.76 -39.17
CA GLY A 132 -10.22 11.71 -37.72
C GLY A 132 -10.56 13.02 -37.04
N LEU A 133 -10.63 12.98 -35.71
CA LEU A 133 -10.90 14.16 -34.88
C LEU A 133 -9.59 14.90 -34.59
N CYS A 134 -9.34 15.98 -35.33
CA CYS A 134 -8.20 16.85 -35.07
C CYS A 134 -8.31 17.48 -33.66
N PHE A 135 -7.29 17.27 -32.84
CA PHE A 135 -7.31 17.69 -31.43
C PHE A 135 -7.30 19.21 -31.28
N GLN A 136 -6.58 19.91 -32.17
CA GLN A 136 -6.62 21.38 -32.26
C GLN A 136 -8.06 21.87 -32.51
N ASN A 137 -8.78 21.21 -33.43
CA ASN A 137 -10.16 21.58 -33.74
C ASN A 137 -11.09 21.30 -32.54
N LEU A 138 -10.90 20.17 -31.84
CA LEU A 138 -11.63 19.88 -30.61
C LEU A 138 -11.43 20.98 -29.56
N LEU A 139 -10.17 21.36 -29.28
CA LEU A 139 -9.87 22.43 -28.32
C LEU A 139 -10.42 23.79 -28.75
N ALA A 140 -10.44 24.08 -30.05
CA ALA A 140 -11.04 25.30 -30.58
C ALA A 140 -12.57 25.30 -30.42
N THR A 141 -13.23 24.17 -30.71
CA THR A 141 -14.68 23.98 -30.54
C THR A 141 -15.08 24.12 -29.07
N LEU A 142 -14.36 23.47 -28.15
CA LEU A 142 -14.54 23.65 -26.71
C LEU A 142 -14.18 25.08 -26.26
N GLY A 143 -13.23 25.72 -26.95
CA GLY A 143 -12.91 27.15 -26.84
C GLY A 143 -14.07 28.09 -27.06
N ASN A 144 -14.98 27.72 -27.94
CA ASN A 144 -16.18 28.50 -28.28
C ASN A 144 -17.40 28.12 -27.42
N CYS A 145 -17.29 27.08 -26.60
CA CYS A 145 -18.32 26.69 -25.65
C CYS A 145 -18.41 27.71 -24.50
N ALA A 146 -19.63 28.09 -24.08
CA ALA A 146 -19.82 29.02 -22.97
C ALA A 146 -19.45 28.40 -21.60
N ALA A 147 -19.44 27.07 -21.49
CA ALA A 147 -19.08 26.37 -20.26
C ALA A 147 -17.67 26.74 -19.80
N HIS A 148 -17.59 27.29 -18.58
CA HIS A 148 -16.32 27.73 -18.00
C HIS A 148 -15.48 26.54 -17.52
N SER A 149 -16.13 25.48 -17.05
CA SER A 149 -15.47 24.26 -16.57
C SER A 149 -15.39 23.23 -17.70
N GLN A 150 -14.16 22.86 -18.08
CA GLN A 150 -13.87 21.94 -19.17
C GLN A 150 -12.86 20.91 -18.71
N LEU A 151 -13.28 19.65 -18.63
CA LEU A 151 -12.46 18.51 -18.25
C LEU A 151 -12.16 17.65 -19.48
N ILE A 152 -10.89 17.32 -19.69
CA ILE A 152 -10.45 16.48 -20.81
C ILE A 152 -9.65 15.29 -20.28
N TRP A 153 -10.16 14.07 -20.47
CA TRP A 153 -9.49 12.83 -20.08
C TRP A 153 -9.11 12.03 -21.32
N LEU A 154 -7.84 11.68 -21.46
CA LEU A 154 -7.29 11.09 -22.68
C LEU A 154 -6.51 9.82 -22.36
N ASP A 155 -7.00 8.70 -22.87
CA ASP A 155 -6.33 7.40 -22.88
C ASP A 155 -5.89 7.06 -24.30
N ALA A 156 -4.95 7.86 -24.84
CA ALA A 156 -4.59 7.86 -26.26
C ALA A 156 -3.12 7.53 -26.55
N CYS A 157 -2.38 6.95 -25.59
CA CYS A 157 -0.92 6.72 -25.70
C CYS A 157 -0.52 5.43 -26.44
N HIS A 158 -1.39 4.79 -27.23
CA HIS A 158 -1.06 3.57 -27.99
C HIS A 158 -0.15 3.80 -29.22
N SER A 159 0.32 5.02 -29.40
CA SER A 159 0.97 5.52 -30.61
C SER A 159 2.50 5.57 -30.56
N GLY A 160 3.11 5.07 -29.49
CA GLY A 160 4.53 5.29 -29.19
C GLY A 160 5.53 4.23 -29.68
N ASN A 161 5.12 2.97 -29.92
CA ASN A 161 6.02 1.94 -30.45
C ASN A 161 5.21 0.72 -30.93
N ILE A 162 4.91 0.64 -32.23
CA ILE A 162 4.46 -0.61 -32.87
C ILE A 162 5.68 -1.52 -33.09
N SER A 163 6.35 -1.86 -32.00
CA SER A 163 7.39 -2.86 -31.96
C SER A 163 7.37 -3.44 -30.57
N LEU A 164 7.22 -4.77 -30.50
CA LEU A 164 7.09 -5.60 -29.28
C LEU A 164 5.65 -5.92 -28.85
N SER A 165 4.88 -6.48 -29.78
CA SER A 165 4.04 -7.63 -29.44
C SER A 165 4.60 -8.87 -30.15
N GLY A 166 5.32 -9.69 -29.38
CA GLY A 166 5.66 -11.11 -29.58
C GLY A 166 5.40 -11.79 -30.93
N ALA A 167 6.06 -11.36 -32.01
CA ALA A 167 6.27 -12.21 -33.18
C ALA A 167 7.69 -12.03 -33.71
N ARG A 168 8.47 -13.11 -33.70
CA ARG A 168 9.66 -13.22 -34.54
C ARG A 168 9.21 -13.05 -35.99
N GLY A 169 9.47 -11.90 -36.60
CA GLY A 169 9.11 -11.65 -37.99
C GLY A 169 9.49 -10.26 -38.46
N HIS A 170 10.47 -10.20 -39.37
CA HIS A 170 10.86 -9.01 -40.13
C HIS A 170 9.65 -8.36 -40.82
N PHE A 171 9.19 -7.19 -40.35
CA PHE A 171 8.69 -6.09 -41.18
C PHE A 171 8.80 -4.80 -40.36
N SER A 172 9.77 -3.96 -40.71
CA SER A 172 9.89 -2.58 -40.22
C SER A 172 8.86 -1.72 -40.94
N GLU A 173 7.62 -1.70 -40.47
CA GLU A 173 6.70 -0.61 -40.83
C GLU A 173 7.15 0.69 -40.15
N PRO A 174 6.99 1.86 -40.79
CA PRO A 174 7.33 3.13 -40.16
C PRO A 174 6.44 3.30 -38.92
N ALA A 175 7.08 3.35 -37.75
CA ALA A 175 6.41 3.62 -36.49
C ALA A 175 5.56 4.89 -36.63
N LEU A 176 4.29 4.83 -36.24
CA LEU A 176 3.46 6.02 -36.08
C LEU A 176 4.20 6.99 -35.15
N LEU A 177 4.28 8.26 -35.54
CA LEU A 177 4.95 9.27 -34.73
C LEU A 177 4.16 9.50 -33.44
N ASN A 178 4.85 9.49 -32.31
CA ASN A 178 4.26 9.69 -31.00
C ASN A 178 3.69 11.13 -30.88
N PRO A 179 2.35 11.31 -30.73
CA PRO A 179 1.71 12.62 -30.63
C PRO A 179 1.74 13.20 -29.20
N THR A 180 2.18 12.44 -28.20
CA THR A 180 2.13 12.84 -26.79
C THR A 180 2.80 14.20 -26.53
N PRO A 181 4.00 14.52 -27.06
CA PRO A 181 4.62 15.84 -26.85
C PRO A 181 3.75 17.01 -27.33
N GLN A 182 3.17 16.90 -28.54
CA GLN A 182 2.32 17.94 -29.13
C GLN A 182 1.01 18.08 -28.34
N LEU A 183 0.45 16.96 -27.89
CA LEU A 183 -0.77 16.93 -27.08
C LEU A 183 -0.55 17.59 -25.71
N LEU A 184 0.55 17.29 -25.02
CA LEU A 184 0.91 17.96 -23.76
C LEU A 184 1.06 19.47 -23.95
N GLU A 185 1.74 19.90 -25.02
CA GLU A 185 1.96 21.32 -25.29
C GLU A 185 0.65 22.07 -25.54
N MET A 186 -0.24 21.51 -26.37
CA MET A 186 -1.55 22.11 -26.64
C MET A 186 -2.42 22.22 -25.38
N LEU A 187 -2.44 21.18 -24.55
CA LEU A 187 -3.18 21.17 -23.30
C LEU A 187 -2.62 22.21 -22.32
N ARG A 188 -1.30 22.37 -22.22
CA ARG A 188 -0.66 23.40 -21.39
C ARG A 188 -1.03 24.81 -21.87
N GLN A 189 -0.96 25.06 -23.17
CA GLN A 189 -1.36 26.34 -23.75
C GLN A 189 -2.84 26.66 -23.51
N ARG A 190 -3.71 25.64 -23.51
CA ARG A 190 -5.13 25.80 -23.20
C ARG A 190 -5.35 26.10 -21.71
N ALA A 191 -4.70 25.35 -20.82
CA ALA A 191 -4.73 25.57 -19.38
C ALA A 191 -4.30 27.01 -19.03
N ALA A 192 -3.22 27.51 -19.66
CA ALA A 192 -2.74 28.88 -19.47
C ALA A 192 -3.71 29.99 -19.88
N LYS A 193 -4.72 29.66 -20.69
CA LYS A 193 -5.74 30.61 -21.15
C LYS A 193 -7.06 30.45 -20.41
N SER A 194 -7.24 29.39 -19.61
CA SER A 194 -8.53 29.07 -19.00
C SER A 194 -8.37 28.48 -17.60
N ARG A 195 -8.82 29.23 -16.59
CA ARG A 195 -8.79 28.80 -15.17
C ARG A 195 -9.76 27.67 -14.83
N GLY A 196 -10.72 27.35 -15.72
CA GLY A 196 -11.65 26.24 -15.55
C GLY A 196 -11.30 25.01 -16.38
N PHE A 197 -10.09 24.97 -16.97
CA PHE A 197 -9.64 23.86 -17.78
C PHE A 197 -8.82 22.85 -16.97
N TYR A 198 -9.19 21.58 -17.07
CA TYR A 198 -8.51 20.48 -16.41
C TYR A 198 -8.29 19.34 -17.40
N ALA A 199 -7.08 18.80 -17.50
CA ALA A 199 -6.82 17.65 -18.34
C ALA A 199 -6.06 16.54 -17.61
N LEU A 200 -6.48 15.29 -17.86
CA LEU A 200 -5.81 14.06 -17.44
C LEU A 200 -5.43 13.24 -18.67
N LEU A 201 -4.20 12.74 -18.66
CA LEU A 201 -3.70 11.83 -19.67
C LEU A 201 -3.29 10.52 -19.01
N SER A 202 -3.44 9.41 -19.71
CA SER A 202 -3.12 8.08 -19.18
C SER A 202 -1.63 7.83 -18.98
N CYS A 203 -0.75 8.59 -19.64
CA CYS A 203 0.70 8.42 -19.58
C CYS A 203 1.46 9.77 -19.74
N ASP A 204 2.74 9.81 -19.34
CA ASP A 204 3.63 10.95 -19.55
C ASP A 204 4.41 10.83 -20.88
N GLN A 205 5.17 11.88 -21.23
CA GLN A 205 5.99 11.89 -22.43
C GLN A 205 6.97 10.71 -22.48
N GLY A 206 6.94 9.95 -23.59
CA GLY A 206 7.81 8.79 -23.80
C GLY A 206 7.37 7.51 -23.09
N GLN A 207 6.20 7.52 -22.45
CA GLN A 207 5.58 6.35 -21.83
C GLN A 207 4.44 5.79 -22.69
N GLN A 208 3.93 4.63 -22.29
CA GLN A 208 2.85 3.91 -22.97
C GLN A 208 1.67 3.73 -22.02
N SER A 209 0.45 3.67 -22.57
CA SER A 209 -0.74 3.21 -21.84
C SER A 209 -0.93 1.71 -22.03
N TRP A 210 -1.10 0.98 -20.93
CA TRP A 210 -1.19 -0.48 -20.93
C TRP A 210 -2.62 -0.99 -20.69
N GLU A 211 -2.97 -2.01 -21.48
CA GLU A 211 -4.20 -2.79 -21.37
C GLU A 211 -3.90 -4.13 -20.68
N PHE A 212 -4.67 -4.48 -19.66
CA PHE A 212 -4.49 -5.75 -18.92
C PHE A 212 -5.75 -6.60 -19.04
N PRO A 213 -5.67 -7.81 -19.64
CA PRO A 213 -6.81 -8.69 -19.79
C PRO A 213 -7.55 -9.01 -18.49
N ASP A 214 -6.81 -9.12 -17.39
CA ASP A 214 -7.36 -9.46 -16.07
C ASP A 214 -8.12 -8.32 -15.41
N LEU A 215 -7.81 -7.09 -15.82
CA LEU A 215 -8.61 -5.94 -15.45
C LEU A 215 -9.83 -5.79 -16.37
N GLY A 216 -9.81 -6.42 -17.56
CA GLY A 216 -10.77 -6.17 -18.63
C GLY A 216 -10.72 -4.74 -19.19
N HIS A 217 -9.66 -4.00 -18.87
CA HIS A 217 -9.56 -2.55 -19.00
C HIS A 217 -8.11 -2.07 -19.18
N GLY A 218 -7.94 -0.85 -19.69
CA GLY A 218 -6.69 -0.10 -19.53
C GLY A 218 -6.43 0.23 -18.05
N VAL A 219 -5.18 0.13 -17.56
CA VAL A 219 -4.89 0.34 -16.12
C VAL A 219 -5.30 1.73 -15.63
N PHE A 220 -5.12 2.76 -16.46
CA PHE A 220 -5.53 4.12 -16.15
C PHE A 220 -7.05 4.24 -16.03
N SER A 221 -7.77 3.75 -17.05
CA SER A 221 -9.24 3.79 -17.09
C SER A 221 -9.83 2.95 -15.95
N TYR A 222 -9.25 1.79 -15.65
CA TYR A 222 -9.61 0.94 -14.51
C TYR A 222 -9.58 1.70 -13.18
N TYR A 223 -8.48 2.39 -12.88
CA TYR A 223 -8.39 3.15 -11.63
C TYR A 223 -9.22 4.43 -11.65
N LEU A 224 -9.49 5.06 -12.81
CA LEU A 224 -10.49 6.13 -12.87
C LEU A 224 -11.88 5.62 -12.44
N MET A 225 -12.29 4.46 -12.95
CA MET A 225 -13.56 3.83 -12.57
C MET A 225 -13.64 3.54 -11.07
N ARG A 226 -12.59 2.92 -10.51
CA ARG A 226 -12.50 2.62 -9.08
C ARG A 226 -12.54 3.89 -8.22
N GLY A 227 -11.79 4.91 -8.61
CA GLY A 227 -11.77 6.20 -7.94
C GLY A 227 -13.15 6.87 -7.91
N LEU A 228 -13.87 6.87 -9.03
CA LEU A 228 -15.24 7.40 -9.15
C LEU A 228 -16.28 6.58 -8.36
N ARG A 229 -16.04 5.29 -8.15
CA ARG A 229 -16.86 4.45 -7.28
C ARG A 229 -16.61 4.65 -5.79
N GLY A 230 -15.76 5.61 -5.45
CA GLY A 230 -15.57 6.09 -4.09
C GLY A 230 -14.21 5.80 -3.49
N GLU A 231 -13.30 5.15 -4.21
CA GLU A 231 -11.95 4.87 -3.70
C GLU A 231 -11.05 6.11 -3.66
N ALA A 232 -11.41 7.13 -4.45
CA ALA A 232 -10.77 8.43 -4.40
C ALA A 232 -11.59 9.46 -3.60
N ALA A 233 -12.67 9.04 -2.93
CA ALA A 233 -13.51 9.95 -2.17
C ALA A 233 -12.82 10.39 -0.89
N GLY A 234 -12.92 11.68 -0.57
CA GLY A 234 -12.48 12.21 0.73
C GLY A 234 -13.41 11.80 1.88
N ALA A 235 -13.09 12.27 3.09
CA ALA A 235 -13.82 11.90 4.32
C ALA A 235 -15.33 12.19 4.30
N TYR A 236 -15.78 13.16 3.49
CA TYR A 236 -17.19 13.52 3.33
C TYR A 236 -17.86 12.82 2.12
N GLY A 237 -17.19 11.85 1.51
CA GLY A 237 -17.68 11.18 0.30
C GLY A 237 -17.51 11.99 -0.98
N ILE A 238 -16.89 13.18 -0.94
CA ILE A 238 -16.69 14.02 -2.12
C ILE A 238 -15.55 13.47 -2.97
N ILE A 239 -15.78 13.36 -4.28
CA ILE A 239 -14.76 12.96 -5.27
C ILE A 239 -14.28 14.21 -5.98
N ASP A 240 -13.15 14.74 -5.52
CA ASP A 240 -12.45 15.88 -6.15
C ASP A 240 -11.49 15.39 -7.24
N ALA A 241 -11.30 16.19 -8.28
CA ALA A 241 -10.45 15.86 -9.42
C ALA A 241 -8.97 15.65 -9.04
N ASP A 242 -8.44 16.40 -8.07
CA ASP A 242 -7.06 16.23 -7.62
C ASP A 242 -6.89 15.02 -6.71
N ALA A 243 -7.88 14.75 -5.86
CA ALA A 243 -7.93 13.49 -5.11
C ALA A 243 -7.97 12.28 -6.06
N LEU A 244 -8.84 12.33 -7.08
CA LEU A 244 -8.93 11.30 -8.12
C LEU A 244 -7.61 11.15 -8.88
N TYR A 245 -6.99 12.24 -9.32
CA TYR A 245 -5.70 12.19 -10.00
C TYR A 245 -4.62 11.53 -9.13
N ARG A 246 -4.47 11.93 -7.86
CA ARG A 246 -3.47 11.33 -6.96
C ARG A 246 -3.72 9.83 -6.79
N TYR A 247 -4.98 9.45 -6.55
CA TYR A 247 -5.37 8.04 -6.46
C TYR A 247 -4.97 7.27 -7.73
N VAL A 248 -5.40 7.74 -8.91
CA VAL A 248 -5.11 7.07 -10.19
C VAL A 248 -3.61 7.00 -10.47
N TYR A 249 -2.87 8.08 -10.17
CA TYR A 249 -1.41 8.12 -10.32
C TYR A 249 -0.72 7.03 -9.50
N HIS A 250 -1.03 6.98 -8.20
CA HIS A 250 -0.40 6.03 -7.29
C HIS A 250 -0.76 4.59 -7.62
N GLN A 251 -2.04 4.33 -7.87
CA GLN A 251 -2.52 2.99 -8.17
C GLN A 251 -1.99 2.46 -9.51
N THR A 252 -1.92 3.31 -10.54
CA THR A 252 -1.35 2.91 -11.85
C THR A 252 0.12 2.53 -11.72
N LEU A 253 0.92 3.39 -11.08
CA LEU A 253 2.35 3.16 -10.87
C LEU A 253 2.59 1.85 -10.12
N GLN A 254 1.83 1.66 -9.06
CA GLN A 254 1.98 0.53 -8.17
C GLN A 254 1.54 -0.79 -8.82
N TYR A 255 0.43 -0.79 -9.56
CA TYR A 255 -0.03 -1.98 -10.28
C TYR A 255 1.03 -2.46 -11.28
N ILE A 256 1.65 -1.54 -12.00
CA ILE A 256 2.73 -1.86 -12.94
C ILE A 256 3.95 -2.42 -12.21
N GLU A 257 4.37 -1.80 -11.11
CA GLU A 257 5.52 -2.30 -10.34
C GLU A 257 5.26 -3.69 -9.75
N GLN A 258 4.08 -3.91 -9.17
CA GLN A 258 3.68 -5.21 -8.62
C GLN A 258 3.59 -6.29 -9.71
N THR A 259 3.06 -5.93 -10.89
CA THR A 259 3.03 -6.83 -12.05
C THR A 259 4.44 -7.17 -12.51
N ASN A 260 5.32 -6.18 -12.64
CA ASN A 260 6.71 -6.41 -13.01
C ASN A 260 7.46 -7.24 -11.97
N GLN A 261 7.18 -7.05 -10.68
CA GLN A 261 7.73 -7.88 -9.61
C GLN A 261 7.31 -9.34 -9.77
N GLN A 262 6.04 -9.62 -10.08
CA GLN A 262 5.55 -10.96 -10.40
C GLN A 262 6.25 -11.53 -11.64
N LEU A 263 6.39 -10.75 -12.72
CA LEU A 263 7.09 -11.19 -13.93
C LEU A 263 8.58 -11.49 -13.68
N ARG A 264 9.27 -10.70 -12.86
CA ARG A 264 10.66 -10.95 -12.46
C ARG A 264 10.81 -12.29 -11.75
N LEU A 265 9.92 -12.60 -10.81
CA LEU A 265 9.90 -13.88 -10.10
C LEU A 265 9.63 -15.05 -11.06
N ILE A 266 8.64 -14.92 -11.94
CA ILE A 266 8.33 -15.94 -12.95
C ILE A 266 9.53 -16.15 -13.88
N ASN A 267 10.16 -15.08 -14.35
CA ASN A 267 11.33 -15.14 -15.22
C ASN A 267 12.55 -15.76 -14.51
N GLN A 268 12.72 -15.50 -13.22
CA GLN A 268 13.76 -16.15 -12.41
C GLN A 268 13.51 -17.66 -12.33
N GLN A 269 12.27 -18.09 -12.07
CA GLN A 269 11.88 -19.50 -12.05
C GLN A 269 12.12 -20.18 -13.41
N LYS A 270 11.77 -19.50 -14.52
CA LYS A 270 12.05 -19.95 -15.89
C LYS A 270 13.54 -20.13 -16.16
N ARG A 271 14.36 -19.15 -15.77
CA ARG A 271 15.83 -19.22 -15.92
C ARG A 271 16.43 -20.40 -15.15
N ASN A 272 15.96 -20.67 -13.93
CA ASN A 272 16.40 -21.82 -13.15
C ASN A 272 16.10 -23.16 -13.85
N LYS A 273 15.08 -23.21 -14.71
CA LYS A 273 14.73 -24.37 -15.56
C LYS A 273 15.46 -24.39 -16.91
N GLY A 274 16.33 -23.41 -17.19
CA GLY A 274 17.02 -23.28 -18.48
C GLY A 274 16.14 -22.74 -19.62
N GLU A 275 14.96 -22.18 -19.32
CA GLU A 275 14.09 -21.57 -20.33
C GLU A 275 14.62 -20.19 -20.74
N THR A 276 14.59 -19.91 -22.04
CA THR A 276 15.05 -18.63 -22.61
C THR A 276 13.91 -17.69 -23.00
N ASP A 277 12.68 -18.18 -23.03
CA ASP A 277 11.49 -17.40 -23.40
C ASP A 277 10.92 -16.69 -22.17
N LEU A 278 11.42 -15.48 -21.94
CA LEU A 278 11.11 -14.66 -20.78
C LEU A 278 10.05 -13.61 -21.12
N HIS A 279 9.21 -13.29 -20.13
CA HIS A 279 8.21 -12.25 -20.27
C HIS A 279 8.87 -10.87 -20.16
N PRO A 280 8.60 -9.94 -21.10
CA PRO A 280 9.10 -8.57 -20.98
C PRO A 280 8.40 -7.86 -19.82
N GLU A 281 9.12 -6.97 -19.13
CA GLU A 281 8.52 -6.07 -18.15
C GLU A 281 7.79 -4.92 -18.85
N TYR A 282 6.72 -4.46 -18.21
CA TYR A 282 6.00 -3.27 -18.62
C TYR A 282 6.82 -2.03 -18.31
N SER A 283 6.93 -1.12 -19.28
CA SER A 283 7.52 0.19 -19.03
C SER A 283 6.63 1.02 -18.10
N LEU A 284 7.25 2.00 -17.44
CA LEU A 284 6.55 2.97 -16.58
C LEU A 284 5.36 3.62 -17.31
N GLN A 285 4.23 3.71 -16.62
CA GLN A 285 3.09 4.54 -16.98
C GLN A 285 2.75 5.42 -15.79
N THR A 286 2.85 6.72 -15.96
CA THR A 286 2.49 7.72 -14.96
C THR A 286 1.44 8.63 -15.57
N PRO A 287 0.19 8.60 -15.08
CA PRO A 287 -0.84 9.54 -15.49
C PRO A 287 -0.37 10.99 -15.35
N LYS A 288 -0.78 11.85 -16.28
CA LYS A 288 -0.35 13.25 -16.31
C LYS A 288 -1.54 14.19 -16.11
N ARG A 289 -1.42 15.10 -15.14
CA ARG A 289 -2.37 16.19 -14.92
C ARG A 289 -1.87 17.50 -15.51
N ILE A 290 -2.75 18.23 -16.18
CA ILE A 290 -2.51 19.58 -16.72
C ILE A 290 -3.66 20.49 -16.29
N VAL A 291 -3.35 21.50 -15.49
CA VAL A 291 -4.30 22.49 -14.96
C VAL A 291 -3.53 23.77 -14.63
N GLU A 292 -4.17 24.93 -14.76
CA GLU A 292 -3.62 26.21 -14.30
C GLU A 292 -4.58 26.90 -13.32
N GLY A 293 -4.25 26.85 -12.03
CA GLY A 293 -5.04 27.42 -10.94
C GLY A 293 -5.18 26.47 -9.74
N ILE A 294 -5.62 27.03 -8.60
CA ILE A 294 -5.93 26.30 -7.38
C ILE A 294 -7.43 26.38 -7.21
N GLY A 295 -8.16 25.35 -7.62
CA GLY A 295 -9.61 25.26 -7.45
C GLY A 295 -10.02 23.81 -7.40
N GLU A 296 -10.63 23.40 -6.28
CA GLU A 296 -11.22 22.07 -6.13
C GLU A 296 -12.30 21.90 -7.20
N THR A 297 -12.19 20.84 -8.01
CA THR A 297 -13.14 20.54 -9.08
C THR A 297 -13.85 19.26 -8.69
N ILE A 298 -15.10 19.39 -8.27
CA ILE A 298 -15.87 18.25 -7.77
C ILE A 298 -16.46 17.50 -8.97
N LEU A 299 -16.16 16.20 -9.03
CA LEU A 299 -16.55 15.30 -10.11
C LEU A 299 -17.81 14.51 -9.76
N GLY A 300 -18.05 14.28 -8.48
CA GLY A 300 -19.15 13.46 -7.99
C GLY A 300 -19.06 13.20 -6.49
N LEU A 301 -19.95 12.34 -6.02
CA LEU A 301 -20.04 11.86 -4.64
C LEU A 301 -19.90 10.34 -4.64
N LYS A 302 -19.35 9.80 -3.55
CA LYS A 302 -19.26 8.37 -3.29
C LYS A 302 -20.68 7.77 -3.36
N PRO A 303 -20.91 6.77 -4.22
CA PRO A 303 -22.21 6.11 -4.31
C PRO A 303 -22.59 5.45 -2.97
N THR A 304 -23.87 5.50 -2.61
CA THR A 304 -24.40 4.96 -1.34
C THR A 304 -24.54 3.43 -1.32
N HIS A 305 -24.47 2.77 -2.48
CA HIS A 305 -24.54 1.32 -2.61
C HIS A 305 -23.52 0.83 -3.64
N THR A 306 -22.33 0.46 -3.16
CA THR A 306 -21.36 -0.29 -3.96
C THR A 306 -20.82 -1.44 -3.11
N GLU A 307 -21.62 -2.49 -2.95
CA GLU A 307 -21.04 -3.77 -2.52
C GLU A 307 -20.22 -4.30 -3.69
N VAL A 308 -18.90 -4.04 -3.66
CA VAL A 308 -17.96 -4.77 -4.50
C VAL A 308 -17.93 -6.19 -3.93
N VAL A 309 -18.73 -7.09 -4.49
CA VAL A 309 -18.72 -8.51 -4.12
C VAL A 309 -17.41 -9.12 -4.65
N GLN A 310 -16.33 -9.00 -3.88
CA GLN A 310 -15.10 -9.72 -4.16
C GLN A 310 -15.31 -11.19 -3.75
N GLN A 311 -15.23 -12.09 -4.72
CA GLN A 311 -15.38 -13.53 -4.50
C GLN A 311 -14.04 -14.13 -4.02
N ARG A 312 -13.65 -13.83 -2.78
CA ARG A 312 -12.43 -14.35 -2.15
C ARG A 312 -12.78 -15.30 -1.02
N GLN A 313 -12.36 -16.57 -1.11
CA GLN A 313 -12.58 -17.56 -0.06
C GLN A 313 -11.25 -18.07 0.49
N ALA A 314 -11.18 -18.30 1.79
CA ALA A 314 -10.01 -18.88 2.44
C ALA A 314 -10.40 -20.10 3.30
N LEU A 315 -9.56 -21.12 3.30
CA LEU A 315 -9.63 -22.25 4.23
C LEU A 315 -8.28 -22.38 4.93
N ILE A 316 -8.28 -22.23 6.25
CA ILE A 316 -7.12 -22.51 7.10
C ILE A 316 -7.35 -23.83 7.82
N VAL A 317 -6.43 -24.77 7.65
CA VAL A 317 -6.41 -26.07 8.34
C VAL A 317 -5.19 -26.10 9.24
N ASP A 318 -5.40 -25.91 10.54
CA ASP A 318 -4.35 -25.94 11.55
C ASP A 318 -4.27 -27.29 12.25
N GLY A 319 -3.35 -28.14 11.79
CA GLY A 319 -3.05 -29.44 12.37
C GLY A 319 -2.09 -29.41 13.57
N LEU A 320 -1.61 -28.24 13.99
CA LEU A 320 -0.73 -28.10 15.15
C LEU A 320 -1.53 -27.75 16.42
N ILE A 321 -1.15 -28.31 17.56
CA ILE A 321 -1.92 -28.18 18.80
C ILE A 321 -1.45 -26.95 19.61
N HIS A 322 -2.40 -26.13 20.09
CA HIS A 322 -2.19 -25.04 21.06
C HIS A 322 -1.30 -23.86 20.62
N HIS A 323 -1.45 -23.39 19.38
CA HIS A 323 -0.68 -22.28 18.82
C HIS A 323 -1.56 -21.05 18.52
N THR A 324 -1.12 -19.83 18.91
CA THR A 324 -1.98 -18.63 18.94
C THR A 324 -1.93 -17.78 17.67
N VAL A 325 -1.02 -18.09 16.75
CA VAL A 325 -0.71 -17.24 15.60
C VAL A 325 -1.68 -17.44 14.43
N SER A 326 -2.15 -18.67 14.18
CA SER A 326 -3.06 -18.96 13.06
C SER A 326 -4.40 -18.21 13.16
N PRO A 327 -5.03 -18.06 14.34
CA PRO A 327 -6.19 -17.18 14.50
C PRO A 327 -5.90 -15.72 14.14
N ALA A 328 -4.75 -15.17 14.54
CA ALA A 328 -4.39 -13.79 14.21
C ALA A 328 -4.15 -13.60 12.69
N VAL A 329 -3.56 -14.58 12.01
CA VAL A 329 -3.48 -14.59 10.54
C VAL A 329 -4.89 -14.62 9.93
N SER A 330 -5.80 -15.42 10.50
CA SER A 330 -7.19 -15.49 10.06
C SER A 330 -7.89 -14.14 10.15
N ASP A 331 -7.68 -13.41 11.24
CA ASP A 331 -8.28 -12.10 11.46
C ASP A 331 -7.81 -11.09 10.41
N VAL A 332 -6.51 -11.04 10.11
CA VAL A 332 -5.97 -10.14 9.07
C VAL A 332 -6.51 -10.52 7.69
N LEU A 333 -6.62 -11.82 7.37
CA LEU A 333 -7.18 -12.25 6.08
C LEU A 333 -8.67 -11.95 5.94
N ARG A 334 -9.45 -12.01 7.03
CA ARG A 334 -10.86 -11.57 7.02
C ARG A 334 -10.97 -10.05 6.85
N GLN A 335 -10.20 -9.29 7.62
CA GLN A 335 -10.35 -7.83 7.72
C GLN A 335 -9.70 -7.09 6.55
N ASP A 336 -8.41 -7.35 6.31
CA ASP A 336 -7.64 -6.65 5.29
C ASP A 336 -7.60 -7.43 3.98
N GLY A 337 -7.81 -8.74 4.04
CA GLY A 337 -7.86 -9.61 2.87
C GLY A 337 -9.25 -9.79 2.26
N ASN A 338 -10.34 -9.27 2.84
CA ASN A 338 -11.70 -9.50 2.33
C ASN A 338 -12.02 -10.99 2.04
N PHE A 339 -11.39 -11.93 2.74
CA PHE A 339 -11.65 -13.36 2.54
C PHE A 339 -12.86 -13.80 3.37
N ASP A 340 -13.81 -14.47 2.72
CA ASP A 340 -14.75 -15.35 3.41
C ASP A 340 -13.99 -16.59 3.88
N LEU A 341 -13.57 -16.57 5.15
CA LEU A 341 -12.62 -17.51 5.71
C LEU A 341 -13.33 -18.59 6.53
N THR A 342 -12.94 -19.84 6.31
CA THR A 342 -13.27 -20.99 7.16
C THR A 342 -12.00 -21.44 7.88
N TYR A 343 -12.11 -21.70 9.18
CA TYR A 343 -11.00 -22.15 10.01
C TYR A 343 -11.31 -23.55 10.54
N PHE A 344 -10.39 -24.50 10.36
CA PHE A 344 -10.50 -25.88 10.80
C PHE A 344 -9.28 -26.26 11.66
N PRO A 345 -9.46 -26.95 12.80
CA PRO A 345 -10.72 -27.45 13.35
C PRO A 345 -11.44 -26.39 14.22
N GLN A 346 -12.77 -26.37 14.14
CA GLN A 346 -13.64 -25.79 15.18
C GLN A 346 -13.85 -26.80 16.31
N PRO A 347 -14.28 -26.38 17.53
CA PRO A 347 -14.51 -27.28 18.65
C PRO A 347 -15.47 -28.45 18.39
N SER A 348 -16.35 -28.33 17.38
CA SER A 348 -17.30 -29.36 16.96
C SER A 348 -16.77 -30.28 15.85
N ASP A 349 -15.62 -29.98 15.27
CA ASP A 349 -15.15 -30.64 14.06
C ASP A 349 -14.44 -31.96 14.36
N ALA A 350 -14.76 -32.97 13.56
CA ALA A 350 -14.03 -34.24 13.57
C ALA A 350 -12.94 -34.23 12.49
N TRP A 351 -11.71 -34.56 12.85
CA TRP A 351 -10.58 -34.67 11.92
C TRP A 351 -10.81 -35.65 10.76
N SER A 352 -11.73 -36.61 10.90
CA SER A 352 -12.18 -37.47 9.81
C SER A 352 -12.78 -36.70 8.62
N ASN A 353 -13.28 -35.49 8.87
CA ASN A 353 -14.00 -34.68 7.87
C ASN A 353 -13.05 -33.75 7.08
N VAL A 354 -11.80 -33.57 7.51
CA VAL A 354 -10.88 -32.59 6.92
C VAL A 354 -10.72 -32.72 5.40
N ARG A 355 -10.68 -33.96 4.89
CA ARG A 355 -10.60 -34.21 3.43
C ARG A 355 -11.86 -33.75 2.71
N SER A 356 -13.03 -33.94 3.32
CA SER A 356 -14.31 -33.50 2.77
C SER A 356 -14.41 -31.98 2.77
N GLU A 357 -13.95 -31.32 3.83
CA GLU A 357 -13.91 -29.86 3.94
C GLU A 357 -13.02 -29.24 2.85
N ILE A 358 -11.78 -29.73 2.71
CA ILE A 358 -10.85 -29.25 1.67
C ILE A 358 -11.41 -29.49 0.27
N ALA A 359 -11.97 -30.68 0.00
CA ALA A 359 -12.57 -30.99 -1.30
C ALA A 359 -13.76 -30.08 -1.61
N THR A 360 -14.64 -29.86 -0.63
CA THR A 360 -15.81 -28.97 -0.78
C THR A 360 -15.36 -27.54 -1.05
N PHE A 361 -14.41 -27.02 -0.27
CA PHE A 361 -13.83 -25.69 -0.47
C PHE A 361 -13.25 -25.52 -1.88
N LEU A 362 -12.47 -26.48 -2.38
CA LEU A 362 -11.84 -26.39 -3.70
C LEU A 362 -12.85 -26.58 -4.85
N GLN A 363 -13.91 -27.36 -4.65
CA GLN A 363 -14.87 -27.73 -5.70
C GLN A 363 -16.12 -26.84 -5.75
N GLN A 364 -16.37 -25.98 -4.76
CA GLN A 364 -17.49 -25.04 -4.81
C GLN A 364 -17.41 -24.21 -6.10
N ASP A 365 -18.47 -24.25 -6.93
CA ASP A 365 -18.55 -23.38 -8.10
C ASP A 365 -18.89 -21.97 -7.60
N MET A 366 -17.95 -21.03 -7.74
CA MET A 366 -18.28 -19.62 -7.65
C MET A 366 -19.01 -19.26 -8.93
N THR A 367 -20.35 -19.34 -8.93
CA THR A 367 -21.12 -18.84 -10.05
C THR A 367 -20.84 -17.33 -10.15
N VAL A 368 -20.11 -16.92 -11.18
CA VAL A 368 -20.23 -15.56 -11.71
C VAL A 368 -21.71 -15.43 -12.09
N PRO A 369 -22.49 -14.54 -11.47
CA PRO A 369 -23.87 -14.37 -11.90
C PRO A 369 -23.84 -14.06 -13.40
N GLU A 370 -24.47 -14.90 -14.23
CA GLU A 370 -24.73 -14.60 -15.65
C GLU A 370 -25.77 -13.47 -15.79
N GLN A 371 -25.79 -12.50 -14.87
CA GLN A 371 -26.43 -11.23 -15.13
C GLN A 371 -25.52 -10.47 -16.09
N ARG A 372 -25.90 -10.55 -17.37
CA ARG A 372 -25.53 -9.63 -18.44
C ARG A 372 -25.99 -8.20 -18.12
N SER A 373 -25.58 -7.64 -16.99
CA SER A 373 -25.47 -6.21 -16.78
C SER A 373 -24.07 -5.83 -17.25
N SER A 374 -24.00 -5.33 -18.48
CA SER A 374 -22.78 -4.81 -19.08
C SER A 374 -22.15 -3.75 -18.17
N GLY A 375 -21.04 -4.08 -17.50
CA GLY A 375 -20.22 -3.10 -16.76
C GLY A 375 -19.81 -3.44 -15.32
N SER A 376 -20.14 -4.63 -14.78
CA SER A 376 -19.53 -5.08 -13.52
C SER A 376 -18.07 -5.49 -13.74
N ILE A 377 -17.14 -4.93 -12.97
CA ILE A 377 -15.73 -5.33 -12.92
C ILE A 377 -15.68 -6.85 -12.70
N GLN A 378 -15.17 -7.61 -13.68
CA GLN A 378 -14.94 -9.04 -13.50
C GLN A 378 -13.77 -9.19 -12.52
N THR A 379 -14.07 -9.44 -11.25
CA THR A 379 -13.04 -9.82 -10.28
C THR A 379 -12.78 -11.32 -10.39
N VAL A 380 -11.52 -11.67 -10.56
CA VAL A 380 -11.06 -13.06 -10.62
C VAL A 380 -11.23 -13.70 -9.24
N ALA A 381 -12.03 -14.76 -9.13
CA ALA A 381 -12.27 -15.41 -7.84
C ALA A 381 -10.96 -16.02 -7.29
N THR A 382 -10.60 -15.66 -6.06
CA THR A 382 -9.37 -16.12 -5.38
C THR A 382 -9.69 -17.16 -4.32
N ARG A 383 -8.98 -18.28 -4.33
CA ARG A 383 -9.00 -19.27 -3.24
C ARG A 383 -7.67 -19.34 -2.52
N LEU A 384 -7.71 -19.19 -1.20
CA LEU A 384 -6.55 -19.38 -0.33
C LEU A 384 -6.71 -20.65 0.50
N LEU A 385 -5.80 -21.61 0.33
CA LEU A 385 -5.69 -22.80 1.16
C LEU A 385 -4.42 -22.70 1.99
N TYR A 386 -4.56 -22.59 3.32
CA TYR A 386 -3.44 -22.60 4.25
C TYR A 386 -3.45 -23.89 5.06
N LEU A 387 -2.48 -24.77 4.83
CA LEU A 387 -2.34 -26.04 5.54
C LEU A 387 -1.14 -25.99 6.47
N ARG A 388 -1.37 -26.35 7.74
CA ARG A 388 -0.36 -26.38 8.77
C ARG A 388 -0.30 -27.77 9.40
N GLY A 389 0.87 -28.42 9.39
CA GLY A 389 0.99 -29.81 9.83
C GLY A 389 2.40 -30.36 9.73
N ARG A 390 2.58 -31.66 10.01
CA ARG A 390 3.90 -32.32 9.94
C ARG A 390 3.99 -33.18 8.69
N ILE A 391 5.10 -33.12 7.97
CA ILE A 391 5.32 -34.02 6.84
C ILE A 391 6.18 -35.19 7.31
N GLU A 392 5.70 -36.41 7.07
CA GLU A 392 6.51 -37.61 7.17
C GLU A 392 6.61 -38.28 5.80
N SER A 393 7.77 -38.86 5.53
CA SER A 393 8.08 -39.52 4.27
C SER A 393 8.49 -40.96 4.52
N SER A 394 8.01 -41.86 3.67
CA SER A 394 8.44 -43.26 3.61
C SER A 394 9.82 -43.38 2.96
N GLU A 395 10.51 -44.49 3.23
CA GLU A 395 11.73 -44.89 2.52
C GLU A 395 11.50 -45.02 1.00
N ASP A 396 10.26 -45.30 0.57
CA ASP A 396 9.84 -45.41 -0.83
C ASP A 396 9.56 -44.06 -1.52
N GLY A 397 9.69 -42.93 -0.80
CA GLY A 397 9.50 -41.57 -1.36
C GLY A 397 8.05 -41.05 -1.35
N ASP A 398 7.11 -41.86 -0.85
CA ASP A 398 5.75 -41.39 -0.53
C ASP A 398 5.80 -40.46 0.68
N SER A 399 4.99 -39.39 0.66
CA SER A 399 4.92 -38.44 1.77
C SER A 399 3.50 -38.02 2.07
N TRP A 400 3.25 -37.80 3.37
CA TRP A 400 1.95 -37.45 3.91
C TRP A 400 2.06 -36.26 4.84
N LEU A 401 1.11 -35.34 4.71
CA LEU A 401 0.91 -34.26 5.65
C LEU A 401 -0.01 -34.76 6.77
N PHE A 402 0.57 -34.96 7.95
CA PHE A 402 -0.12 -35.30 9.18
C PHE A 402 -0.70 -34.04 9.83
N LEU A 403 -1.97 -34.17 10.21
CA LEU A 403 -2.77 -33.16 10.88
C LEU A 403 -3.26 -33.72 12.23
N GLY A 404 -4.17 -33.04 12.92
CA GLY A 404 -4.66 -33.50 14.23
C GLY A 404 -5.42 -34.84 14.18
N ASP A 405 -5.48 -35.50 15.34
CA ASP A 405 -6.09 -36.83 15.57
C ASP A 405 -5.73 -37.92 14.53
N GLY A 406 -4.51 -37.89 14.00
CA GLY A 406 -4.02 -38.89 13.05
C GLY A 406 -4.59 -38.78 11.64
N ALA A 407 -5.30 -37.69 11.32
CA ALA A 407 -5.68 -37.39 9.94
C ALA A 407 -4.43 -37.10 9.09
N TRP A 408 -4.43 -37.58 7.85
CA TRP A 408 -3.33 -37.39 6.94
C TRP A 408 -3.81 -37.07 5.53
N LEU A 409 -3.03 -36.27 4.80
CA LEU A 409 -3.26 -35.94 3.40
C LEU A 409 -2.07 -36.46 2.58
N SER A 410 -2.29 -37.32 1.60
CA SER A 410 -1.21 -37.68 0.66
C SER A 410 -0.97 -36.56 -0.35
N ARG A 411 0.29 -36.36 -0.73
CA ARG A 411 0.71 -35.43 -1.79
C ARG A 411 -0.09 -35.61 -3.09
N THR A 412 -0.29 -36.86 -3.52
CA THR A 412 -1.04 -37.21 -4.74
C THR A 412 -2.51 -36.79 -4.69
N TRP A 413 -3.18 -36.99 -3.56
CA TRP A 413 -4.58 -36.61 -3.38
C TRP A 413 -4.75 -35.09 -3.43
N LEU A 414 -3.92 -34.34 -2.69
CA LEU A 414 -4.01 -32.88 -2.66
C LEU A 414 -3.78 -32.28 -4.06
N ARG A 415 -2.81 -32.83 -4.81
CA ARG A 415 -2.59 -32.48 -6.23
C ARG A 415 -3.83 -32.67 -7.08
N GLN A 416 -4.57 -33.76 -6.90
CA GLN A 416 -5.80 -34.02 -7.66
C GLN A 416 -6.90 -33.02 -7.31
N GLU A 417 -7.07 -32.68 -6.03
CA GLU A 417 -8.08 -31.70 -5.60
C GLU A 417 -7.76 -30.29 -6.11
N LEU A 418 -6.50 -29.84 -6.03
CA LEU A 418 -6.10 -28.53 -6.57
C LEU A 418 -6.36 -28.41 -8.08
N ARG A 419 -6.17 -29.51 -8.84
CA ARG A 419 -6.45 -29.56 -10.29
C ARG A 419 -7.95 -29.66 -10.63
N ARG A 420 -8.78 -30.12 -9.69
CA ARG A 420 -10.24 -30.18 -9.85
C ARG A 420 -10.92 -28.84 -9.62
N SER A 421 -10.26 -27.95 -8.87
CA SER A 421 -10.78 -26.59 -8.68
C SER A 421 -10.94 -25.88 -10.01
N ARG A 422 -12.13 -25.33 -10.23
CA ARG A 422 -12.48 -24.53 -11.42
C ARG A 422 -12.22 -23.03 -11.21
N THR A 423 -11.61 -22.63 -10.10
CA THR A 423 -11.39 -21.21 -9.80
C THR A 423 -10.29 -20.59 -10.60
N ALA A 424 -10.45 -19.26 -10.72
CA ALA A 424 -9.65 -18.46 -11.59
C ALA A 424 -8.36 -17.92 -10.94
N GLN A 425 -8.11 -18.09 -9.63
CA GLN A 425 -6.81 -17.89 -8.95
C GLN A 425 -6.67 -18.78 -7.69
N GLN A 426 -5.47 -19.33 -7.44
CA GLN A 426 -5.16 -20.19 -6.27
C GLN A 426 -3.93 -19.70 -5.49
N ILE A 427 -4.06 -19.62 -4.16
CA ILE A 427 -2.98 -19.40 -3.20
C ILE A 427 -2.91 -20.61 -2.29
N VAL A 428 -1.79 -21.31 -2.26
CA VAL A 428 -1.56 -22.48 -1.39
C VAL A 428 -0.38 -22.18 -0.47
N ILE A 429 -0.63 -22.17 0.84
CA ILE A 429 0.41 -22.01 1.86
C ILE A 429 0.57 -23.34 2.59
N LEU A 430 1.79 -23.89 2.60
CA LEU A 430 2.16 -25.07 3.37
C LEU A 430 3.11 -24.64 4.49
N ASP A 431 2.65 -24.66 5.73
CA ASP A 431 3.51 -24.45 6.91
C ASP A 431 3.77 -25.79 7.58
N CYS A 432 4.97 -26.32 7.37
CA CYS A 432 5.34 -27.68 7.75
C CYS A 432 6.62 -27.70 8.59
N PRO A 433 6.55 -27.41 9.90
CA PRO A 433 7.72 -27.41 10.78
C PRO A 433 8.48 -28.74 10.75
N GLY A 434 9.80 -28.66 10.61
CA GLY A 434 10.70 -29.81 10.58
C GLY A 434 10.68 -30.64 9.29
N ALA A 435 9.95 -30.22 8.25
CA ALA A 435 9.88 -30.96 7.00
C ALA A 435 11.17 -30.83 6.17
N THR A 436 11.64 -31.94 5.61
CA THR A 436 12.84 -32.01 4.76
C THR A 436 12.55 -32.23 3.28
N SER A 437 11.32 -32.63 2.94
CA SER A 437 10.89 -32.99 1.57
C SER A 437 9.91 -31.97 0.96
N LEU A 438 9.92 -30.72 1.43
CA LEU A 438 8.98 -29.69 0.96
C LEU A 438 9.17 -29.33 -0.51
N GLU A 439 10.39 -29.42 -1.04
CA GLU A 439 10.65 -29.19 -2.46
C GLU A 439 9.81 -30.10 -3.35
N ASP A 440 9.76 -31.40 -3.02
CA ASP A 440 8.98 -32.40 -3.76
C ASP A 440 7.48 -32.12 -3.68
N TRP A 441 7.00 -31.61 -2.55
CA TRP A 441 5.61 -31.16 -2.40
C TRP A 441 5.30 -30.01 -3.35
N VAL A 442 6.17 -29.01 -3.39
CA VAL A 442 5.97 -27.88 -4.30
C VAL A 442 6.02 -28.36 -5.75
N GLU A 443 7.00 -29.18 -6.16
CA GLU A 443 7.07 -29.70 -7.54
C GLU A 443 5.83 -30.50 -7.97
N ASP A 444 5.28 -31.36 -7.10
CA ASP A 444 4.10 -32.17 -7.45
C ASP A 444 2.80 -31.37 -7.48
N LEU A 445 2.63 -30.39 -6.57
CA LEU A 445 1.40 -29.60 -6.47
C LEU A 445 1.29 -28.52 -7.55
N LYS A 446 2.41 -28.13 -8.17
CA LYS A 446 2.44 -27.18 -9.29
C LYS A 446 1.51 -27.59 -10.40
N PHE A 447 0.76 -26.62 -10.90
CA PHE A 447 -0.01 -26.74 -12.13
C PHE A 447 0.00 -25.43 -12.91
N SER A 448 0.33 -25.51 -14.20
CA SER A 448 0.27 -24.37 -15.11
C SER A 448 -1.18 -24.22 -15.60
N SER A 449 -1.89 -23.24 -15.06
CA SER A 449 -3.22 -22.84 -15.53
C SER A 449 -3.19 -21.40 -16.05
N ASP A 450 -4.14 -21.05 -16.90
CA ASP A 450 -4.39 -19.65 -17.29
C ASP A 450 -4.78 -18.77 -16.08
N HIS A 451 -5.24 -19.42 -15.02
CA HIS A 451 -5.82 -18.84 -13.81
C HIS A 451 -4.79 -18.49 -12.72
N GLY A 452 -3.51 -18.82 -12.89
CA GLY A 452 -2.49 -18.40 -11.94
C GLY A 452 -2.57 -19.11 -10.57
N GLN A 453 -1.43 -19.64 -10.15
CA GLN A 453 -1.28 -20.38 -8.90
C GLN A 453 -0.02 -19.91 -8.20
N CYS A 454 -0.16 -19.58 -6.92
CA CYS A 454 0.97 -19.36 -6.02
C CYS A 454 1.04 -20.48 -4.98
N ILE A 455 2.23 -21.06 -4.80
CA ILE A 455 2.53 -22.01 -3.72
C ILE A 455 3.67 -21.44 -2.90
N LEU A 456 3.44 -21.27 -1.60
CA LEU A 456 4.43 -20.89 -0.59
C LEU A 456 4.52 -22.03 0.41
N ALA A 457 5.65 -22.73 0.43
CA ALA A 457 5.86 -23.84 1.35
C ALA A 457 7.08 -23.57 2.22
N CYS A 458 6.92 -23.61 3.54
CA CYS A 458 7.99 -23.28 4.48
C CYS A 458 8.08 -24.32 5.61
N ALA A 459 9.32 -24.63 5.98
CA ALA A 459 9.65 -25.44 7.16
C ALA A 459 10.35 -24.56 8.19
N SER A 460 9.67 -24.35 9.32
CA SER A 460 10.29 -23.84 10.55
C SER A 460 11.13 -24.91 11.25
N PRO A 461 12.16 -24.51 12.02
CA PRO A 461 12.86 -25.43 12.91
C PRO A 461 11.87 -26.18 13.81
N GLN A 462 12.16 -27.44 14.15
CA GLN A 462 11.26 -28.23 15.01
C GLN A 462 11.03 -27.61 16.39
N ASP A 463 12.04 -26.90 16.90
CA ASP A 463 11.99 -26.23 18.20
C ASP A 463 11.17 -24.93 18.18
N GLU A 464 10.94 -24.35 17.00
CA GLU A 464 10.20 -23.10 16.81
C GLU A 464 9.10 -23.24 15.72
N PRO A 465 8.07 -24.08 15.94
CA PRO A 465 7.08 -24.43 14.91
C PRO A 465 6.13 -23.28 14.52
N GLU A 466 6.14 -22.15 15.23
CA GLU A 466 5.37 -20.95 14.88
C GLU A 466 6.14 -19.91 14.09
N LEU A 467 7.46 -20.09 13.92
CA LEU A 467 8.32 -19.02 13.39
C LEU A 467 7.86 -18.52 12.02
N PHE A 468 7.51 -19.44 11.10
CA PHE A 468 6.97 -19.04 9.80
C PHE A 468 5.63 -18.31 9.91
N ALA A 469 4.68 -18.84 10.71
CA ALA A 469 3.38 -18.21 10.90
C ALA A 469 3.50 -16.79 11.49
N GLN A 470 4.47 -16.57 12.40
CA GLN A 470 4.76 -15.26 12.98
C GLN A 470 5.31 -14.29 11.93
N VAL A 471 6.31 -14.72 11.15
CA VAL A 471 6.88 -13.91 10.07
C VAL A 471 5.83 -13.59 8.99
N LEU A 472 4.95 -14.54 8.69
CA LEU A 472 3.82 -14.33 7.79
C LEU A 472 2.86 -13.28 8.34
N LEU A 473 2.46 -13.38 9.61
CA LEU A 473 1.59 -12.41 10.26
C LEU A 473 2.21 -11.01 10.26
N GLU A 474 3.49 -10.88 10.60
CA GLU A 474 4.22 -9.60 10.55
C GLU A 474 4.23 -9.00 9.15
N ALA A 475 4.48 -9.83 8.12
CA ALA A 475 4.49 -9.37 6.73
C ALA A 475 3.11 -8.89 6.26
N LEU A 476 2.03 -9.54 6.72
CA LEU A 476 0.65 -9.14 6.46
C LEU A 476 0.29 -7.84 7.18
N ILE A 477 0.62 -7.69 8.46
CA ILE A 477 0.35 -6.47 9.24
C ILE A 477 1.17 -5.27 8.72
N ALA A 478 2.41 -5.52 8.27
CA ALA A 478 3.26 -4.48 7.68
C ALA A 478 2.88 -4.15 6.23
N ALA A 479 1.79 -4.70 5.69
CA ALA A 479 1.30 -4.35 4.36
C ALA A 479 0.75 -2.91 4.36
N PRO A 480 1.10 -2.08 3.36
CA PRO A 480 0.53 -0.75 3.28
C PRO A 480 -0.95 -0.86 2.84
N ALA A 481 -1.86 -0.34 3.66
CA ALA A 481 -3.30 -0.43 3.42
C ALA A 481 -3.71 0.11 2.04
N GLN A 482 -3.17 1.26 1.60
CA GLN A 482 -3.54 1.88 0.33
C GLN A 482 -3.05 1.10 -0.90
N THR A 483 -2.01 0.30 -0.74
CA THR A 483 -1.38 -0.44 -1.84
C THR A 483 -1.79 -1.91 -1.85
N GLY A 484 -2.22 -2.45 -0.71
CA GLY A 484 -2.33 -3.89 -0.53
C GLY A 484 -0.96 -4.57 -0.61
N LEU A 485 -0.99 -5.88 -0.77
CA LEU A 485 0.14 -6.78 -0.82
C LEU A 485 -0.11 -7.90 -1.85
N SER A 486 0.65 -7.89 -2.94
CA SER A 486 0.66 -9.01 -3.90
C SER A 486 1.41 -10.20 -3.34
N MET A 487 1.16 -11.40 -3.87
CA MET A 487 1.96 -12.59 -3.54
C MET A 487 3.43 -12.34 -3.88
N ALA A 488 3.75 -11.79 -5.05
CA ALA A 488 5.13 -11.43 -5.39
C ALA A 488 5.77 -10.47 -4.37
N GLY A 489 5.01 -9.48 -3.89
CA GLY A 489 5.42 -8.54 -2.84
C GLY A 489 5.64 -9.22 -1.49
N LEU A 490 4.71 -10.09 -1.07
CA LEU A 490 4.83 -10.91 0.13
C LEU A 490 6.09 -11.79 0.04
N LEU A 491 6.31 -12.47 -1.08
CA LEU A 491 7.48 -13.32 -1.28
C LEU A 491 8.79 -12.56 -1.16
N ALA A 492 8.88 -11.36 -1.73
CA ALA A 492 10.08 -10.52 -1.59
C ALA A 492 10.31 -10.05 -0.15
N LYS A 493 9.23 -9.68 0.58
CA LYS A 493 9.31 -9.35 2.01
C LYS A 493 9.77 -10.54 2.84
N LEU A 494 9.23 -11.72 2.56
CA LEU A 494 9.61 -12.96 3.23
C LEU A 494 11.09 -13.27 2.96
N GLN A 495 11.55 -13.29 1.70
CA GLN A 495 12.97 -13.54 1.38
C GLN A 495 13.93 -12.65 2.17
N THR A 496 13.61 -11.36 2.30
CA THR A 496 14.43 -10.40 3.07
C THR A 496 14.52 -10.76 4.56
N ASN A 497 13.47 -11.34 5.13
CA ASN A 497 13.39 -11.71 6.55
C ASN A 497 13.88 -13.15 6.82
N LEU A 498 13.78 -14.05 5.84
CA LEU A 498 14.01 -15.50 6.01
C LEU A 498 15.49 -15.87 6.05
N ASP A 499 16.37 -15.17 5.31
CA ASP A 499 17.78 -15.53 5.14
C ASP A 499 18.60 -15.56 6.46
N GLY A 500 18.08 -14.94 7.53
CA GLY A 500 18.71 -14.93 8.87
C GLY A 500 18.03 -15.81 9.93
N LEU A 501 16.90 -16.44 9.63
CA LEU A 501 16.02 -17.09 10.62
C LEU A 501 16.04 -18.62 10.57
N GLY A 502 16.86 -19.23 9.70
CA GLY A 502 16.95 -20.70 9.59
C GLY A 502 15.68 -21.36 9.00
N LEU A 503 14.84 -20.58 8.33
CA LEU A 503 13.63 -21.06 7.65
C LEU A 503 13.96 -21.60 6.27
N THR A 504 13.46 -22.79 5.95
CA THR A 504 13.60 -23.36 4.59
C THR A 504 12.30 -23.15 3.83
N CYS A 505 12.30 -22.30 2.81
CA CYS A 505 11.10 -21.95 2.04
C CYS A 505 11.26 -22.23 0.55
N TYR A 506 10.21 -22.77 -0.05
CA TYR A 506 10.07 -23.08 -1.46
C TYR A 506 8.91 -22.30 -2.06
N LEU A 507 9.15 -21.74 -3.23
CA LEU A 507 8.28 -20.74 -3.83
C LEU A 507 7.94 -21.12 -5.26
N TRP A 508 6.66 -21.04 -5.60
CA TRP A 508 6.18 -21.15 -6.96
C TRP A 508 5.14 -20.08 -7.25
N LEU A 509 5.23 -19.52 -8.44
CA LEU A 509 4.26 -18.55 -8.93
C LEU A 509 4.05 -18.82 -10.41
N SER A 510 2.79 -18.97 -10.80
CA SER A 510 2.38 -19.16 -12.18
C SER A 510 1.23 -18.22 -12.51
N GLY A 511 1.01 -18.01 -13.81
CA GLY A 511 0.07 -17.01 -14.30
C GLY A 511 0.76 -15.69 -14.55
N THR A 512 0.78 -15.26 -15.81
CA THR A 512 1.12 -13.87 -16.19
C THR A 512 -0.11 -12.99 -16.31
N GLN A 513 -1.28 -13.62 -16.18
CA GLN A 513 -2.59 -13.00 -16.25
C GLN A 513 -3.01 -12.69 -14.81
N GLY A 514 -2.97 -11.41 -14.48
CA GLY A 514 -3.50 -10.86 -13.25
C GLY A 514 -2.50 -10.88 -12.11
N LEU A 515 -2.60 -9.87 -11.25
CA LEU A 515 -1.87 -9.86 -10.00
C LEU A 515 -2.53 -10.85 -9.05
N ILE A 516 -1.78 -11.81 -8.51
CA ILE A 516 -2.28 -12.64 -7.42
C ILE A 516 -2.12 -11.84 -6.13
N GLU A 517 -3.19 -11.22 -5.67
CA GLU A 517 -3.19 -10.41 -4.46
C GLU A 517 -3.34 -11.28 -3.21
N MET A 518 -2.55 -11.01 -2.16
CA MET A 518 -2.78 -11.58 -0.83
C MET A 518 -3.75 -10.67 -0.08
N LEU A 519 -3.37 -9.41 0.08
CA LEU A 519 -4.21 -8.34 0.62
C LEU A 519 -4.49 -7.37 -0.53
N PRO A 520 -5.75 -7.12 -0.92
CA PRO A 520 -6.04 -6.08 -1.88
C PRO A 520 -5.83 -4.71 -1.20
N PRO A 521 -5.65 -3.63 -1.97
CA PRO A 521 -5.66 -2.28 -1.41
C PRO A 521 -6.99 -2.02 -0.68
N VAL A 522 -6.88 -1.58 0.58
CA VAL A 522 -8.00 -1.27 1.47
C VAL A 522 -8.81 -0.14 0.87
N LEU A 523 -10.08 -0.46 0.63
CA LEU A 523 -11.13 0.49 0.34
C LEU A 523 -11.45 1.20 1.65
N GLU A 524 -11.33 2.52 1.77
CA GLU A 524 -11.87 3.22 2.93
C GLU A 524 -13.41 3.15 2.89
N THR A 525 -13.97 2.02 3.34
CA THR A 525 -15.37 1.86 3.71
C THR A 525 -15.45 2.01 5.21
N GLN A 526 -15.76 3.23 5.67
CA GLN A 526 -16.29 3.38 7.01
C GLN A 526 -17.67 2.71 7.04
N THR A 527 -17.74 1.58 7.72
CA THR A 527 -18.99 0.92 8.11
C THR A 527 -19.82 1.90 8.93
N VAL A 528 -20.81 2.52 8.30
CA VAL A 528 -21.97 3.06 9.01
C VAL A 528 -22.73 1.83 9.50
N GLN A 529 -22.63 1.51 10.79
CA GLN A 529 -23.53 0.56 11.42
C GLN A 529 -24.95 1.09 11.24
N SER A 530 -25.72 0.43 10.39
CA SER A 530 -27.16 0.62 10.29
C SER A 530 -27.79 0.20 11.61
N VAL A 531 -28.06 1.16 12.47
CA VAL A 531 -29.04 0.99 13.54
C VAL A 531 -30.39 0.79 12.86
N GLN A 532 -30.90 -0.44 12.92
CA GLN A 532 -32.27 -0.76 12.54
C GLN A 532 -33.18 0.11 13.42
N SER A 533 -33.87 1.05 12.79
CA SER A 533 -34.95 1.81 13.41
C SER A 533 -36.18 0.93 13.44
N ASP A 534 -36.36 0.18 14.52
CA ASP A 534 -37.69 -0.30 14.89
C ASP A 534 -38.54 0.90 15.34
N THR A 535 -39.65 1.08 14.64
CA THR A 535 -40.68 2.07 14.91
C THR A 535 -41.36 1.80 16.25
N SER A 536 -41.23 2.72 17.20
CA SER A 536 -42.30 2.99 18.17
C SER A 536 -42.24 4.43 18.68
N HIS A 537 -43.37 5.12 18.49
CA HIS A 537 -43.74 6.41 19.07
C HIS A 537 -43.37 6.55 20.55
N ASP A 538 -42.68 7.64 20.94
CA ASP A 538 -43.25 8.75 21.73
C ASP A 538 -42.19 9.53 22.55
N SER A 539 -42.42 10.85 22.62
CA SER A 539 -41.98 11.80 23.64
C SER A 539 -40.55 12.38 23.58
N GLN A 540 -40.48 13.62 23.08
CA GLN A 540 -39.38 14.56 23.26
C GLN A 540 -39.10 14.85 24.74
N ALA A 541 -37.85 14.68 25.17
CA ALA A 541 -37.27 15.37 26.32
C ALA A 541 -35.91 15.95 25.89
N ALA A 542 -35.81 17.27 25.84
CA ALA A 542 -34.60 17.97 25.46
C ALA A 542 -33.54 17.82 26.58
N SER A 543 -32.48 17.08 26.31
CA SER A 543 -31.25 17.06 27.12
C SER A 543 -30.41 18.29 26.76
N THR A 544 -30.37 19.29 27.64
CA THR A 544 -29.42 20.43 27.55
C THR A 544 -28.00 19.93 27.78
N GLU A 545 -27.15 20.00 26.74
CA GLU A 545 -25.71 19.72 26.84
C GLU A 545 -25.01 20.75 27.75
N ILE A 546 -24.00 20.29 28.50
CA ILE A 546 -23.19 21.12 29.39
C ILE A 546 -22.34 22.12 28.56
N PRO A 547 -22.17 23.38 28.98
CA PRO A 547 -21.29 24.33 28.31
C PRO A 547 -19.86 23.79 28.14
N LEU A 548 -19.24 24.07 26.99
CA LEU A 548 -17.95 23.50 26.58
C LEU A 548 -16.84 23.72 27.65
N ASP A 549 -16.82 24.88 28.29
CA ASP A 549 -15.84 25.22 29.34
C ASP A 549 -15.97 24.31 30.58
N GLU A 550 -17.20 23.98 30.97
CA GLU A 550 -17.45 23.08 32.11
C GLU A 550 -17.13 21.62 31.72
N PHE A 551 -17.38 21.24 30.47
CA PHE A 551 -16.99 19.93 29.95
C PHE A 551 -15.47 19.76 29.87
N ILE A 552 -14.74 20.80 29.45
CA ILE A 552 -13.27 20.83 29.45
C ILE A 552 -12.71 20.59 30.85
N ALA A 553 -13.33 21.18 31.88
CA ALA A 553 -12.92 20.97 33.27
C ALA A 553 -13.13 19.50 33.72
N ARG A 554 -14.20 18.85 33.25
CA ARG A 554 -14.53 17.44 33.57
C ARG A 554 -13.65 16.43 32.84
N ILE A 555 -13.23 16.72 31.60
CA ILE A 555 -12.44 15.78 30.78
C ILE A 555 -10.93 15.83 31.08
N LYS A 556 -10.44 16.95 31.61
CA LYS A 556 -9.02 17.14 31.98
C LYS A 556 -8.41 16.04 32.87
N PRO A 557 -9.04 15.59 33.98
CA PRO A 557 -8.50 14.50 34.80
C PRO A 557 -8.47 13.15 34.06
N LEU A 558 -9.43 12.88 33.17
CA LEU A 558 -9.45 11.67 32.35
C LEU A 558 -8.27 11.65 31.37
N LEU A 559 -8.00 12.78 30.70
CA LEU A 559 -6.85 12.91 29.81
C LEU A 559 -5.51 12.84 30.55
N LEU A 560 -5.39 13.46 31.71
CA LEU A 560 -4.18 13.36 32.54
C LEU A 560 -3.85 11.91 32.90
N LYS A 561 -4.87 11.06 33.11
CA LYS A 561 -4.70 9.62 33.38
C LYS A 561 -4.28 8.82 32.14
N LEU A 562 -4.72 9.23 30.94
CA LEU A 562 -4.53 8.47 29.71
C LEU A 562 -3.27 8.86 28.91
N VAL A 563 -2.94 10.15 28.90
CA VAL A 563 -1.81 10.68 28.12
C VAL A 563 -0.79 11.43 28.99
N GLY A 564 -1.01 11.53 30.30
CA GLY A 564 -0.05 12.15 31.22
C GLY A 564 0.07 13.68 31.05
N PRO A 565 1.27 14.26 31.24
CA PRO A 565 1.46 15.71 31.35
C PRO A 565 1.18 16.50 30.06
N ILE A 566 1.06 15.83 28.91
CA ILE A 566 0.68 16.44 27.62
C ILE A 566 -0.82 16.73 27.49
N ALA A 567 -1.65 16.23 28.42
CA ALA A 567 -3.11 16.45 28.42
C ALA A 567 -3.55 17.92 28.27
N PRO A 568 -2.96 18.92 28.96
CA PRO A 568 -3.36 20.32 28.81
C PRO A 568 -3.11 20.85 27.39
N SER A 569 -1.98 20.47 26.75
CA SER A 569 -1.64 20.88 25.39
C SER A 569 -2.57 20.26 24.33
N LEU A 570 -3.01 19.01 24.53
CA LEU A 570 -3.98 18.38 23.63
C LEU A 570 -5.37 19.02 23.74
N ILE A 571 -5.78 19.43 24.94
CA ILE A 571 -7.04 20.17 25.14
C ILE A 571 -6.97 21.52 24.44
N GLU A 572 -5.86 22.24 24.60
CA GLU A 572 -5.65 23.54 23.95
C GLU A 572 -5.66 23.41 22.42
N GLN A 573 -4.93 22.43 21.87
CA GLN A 573 -4.87 22.15 20.43
C GLN A 573 -6.23 21.69 19.85
N ALA A 574 -7.03 20.95 20.61
CA ALA A 574 -8.34 20.48 20.19
C ALA A 574 -9.44 21.55 20.34
N ALA A 575 -9.34 22.41 21.35
CA ALA A 575 -10.37 23.41 21.68
C ALA A 575 -10.19 24.75 20.94
N GLU A 576 -8.97 25.11 20.50
CA GLU A 576 -8.70 26.35 19.75
C GLU A 576 -9.62 26.56 18.52
N PRO A 577 -9.87 25.55 17.67
CA PRO A 577 -10.78 25.70 16.53
C PRO A 577 -12.28 25.60 16.88
N LEU A 578 -12.64 25.36 18.16
CA LEU A 578 -13.99 24.92 18.58
C LEU A 578 -14.72 25.94 19.49
N GLN A 579 -14.32 27.22 19.55
CA GLN A 579 -14.81 28.24 20.49
C GLN A 579 -16.35 28.44 20.60
N GLU A 580 -17.16 27.86 19.71
CA GLU A 580 -18.64 27.85 19.77
C GLU A 580 -19.27 26.44 19.58
N SER A 581 -18.51 25.36 19.76
CA SER A 581 -18.90 23.98 19.39
C SER A 581 -19.36 23.09 20.55
N SER A 582 -20.04 21.97 20.23
CA SER A 582 -20.58 21.02 21.21
C SER A 582 -19.48 20.16 21.87
N PRO A 583 -19.66 19.73 23.14
CA PRO A 583 -18.78 18.78 23.84
C PRO A 583 -18.43 17.52 23.02
N GLN A 584 -19.36 17.04 22.19
CA GLN A 584 -19.19 15.86 21.34
C GLN A 584 -18.11 16.05 20.28
N LEU A 585 -17.99 17.25 19.70
CA LEU A 585 -16.94 17.55 18.72
C LEU A 585 -15.56 17.61 19.37
N LEU A 586 -15.49 18.11 20.62
CA LEU A 586 -14.24 18.10 21.38
C LEU A 586 -13.78 16.67 21.71
N ILE A 587 -14.70 15.77 22.08
CA ILE A 587 -14.38 14.34 22.28
C ILE A 587 -13.80 13.74 20.99
N ARG A 588 -14.42 14.02 19.84
CA ARG A 588 -13.96 13.50 18.55
C ARG A 588 -12.57 14.04 18.17
N ALA A 589 -12.33 15.33 18.37
CA ALA A 589 -11.04 15.96 18.12
C ALA A 589 -9.95 15.40 19.03
N LEU A 590 -10.26 15.22 20.32
CA LEU A 590 -9.33 14.63 21.29
C LEU A 590 -9.05 13.15 21.00
N SER A 591 -10.05 12.36 20.60
CA SER A 591 -9.87 10.95 20.24
C SER A 591 -8.90 10.79 19.06
N ALA A 592 -8.95 11.69 18.07
CA ALA A 592 -7.99 11.70 16.96
C ALA A 592 -6.54 11.96 17.42
N LEU A 593 -6.35 12.78 18.46
CA LEU A 593 -5.04 13.17 18.98
C LEU A 593 -4.46 12.22 20.05
N ILE A 594 -5.30 11.35 20.63
CA ILE A 594 -4.89 10.35 21.62
C ILE A 594 -4.38 9.08 20.92
N PRO A 595 -3.35 8.39 21.45
CA PRO A 595 -2.87 7.11 20.91
C PRO A 595 -3.98 6.07 20.75
N ALA A 596 -3.95 5.30 19.65
CA ALA A 596 -5.01 4.35 19.26
C ALA A 596 -5.45 3.39 20.39
N LYS A 597 -4.49 2.93 21.21
CA LYS A 597 -4.74 2.05 22.37
C LYS A 597 -5.67 2.64 23.45
N HIS A 598 -5.88 3.95 23.47
CA HIS A 598 -6.70 4.64 24.49
C HIS A 598 -8.00 5.24 23.93
N ARG A 599 -8.23 5.20 22.60
CA ARG A 599 -9.36 5.88 21.95
C ARG A 599 -10.71 5.35 22.39
N THR A 600 -10.91 4.04 22.35
CA THR A 600 -12.21 3.41 22.69
C THR A 600 -12.60 3.66 24.15
N TYR A 601 -11.64 3.55 25.08
CA TYR A 601 -11.87 3.83 26.51
C TYR A 601 -12.14 5.32 26.75
N PHE A 602 -11.38 6.20 26.09
CA PHE A 602 -11.58 7.64 26.17
C PHE A 602 -12.97 8.07 25.69
N GLU A 603 -13.42 7.58 24.53
CA GLU A 603 -14.73 7.92 23.96
C GLU A 603 -15.89 7.47 24.84
N GLN A 604 -15.80 6.29 25.44
CA GLN A 604 -16.81 5.76 26.37
C GLN A 604 -16.91 6.59 27.65
N GLU A 605 -15.78 6.85 28.30
CA GLU A 605 -15.74 7.63 29.55
C GLU A 605 -16.10 9.10 29.30
N ALA A 606 -15.59 9.71 28.24
CA ALA A 606 -15.88 11.10 27.91
C ALA A 606 -17.34 11.32 27.51
N GLY A 607 -17.97 10.36 26.82
CA GLY A 607 -19.39 10.41 26.48
C GLY A 607 -20.31 10.40 27.72
N SER A 608 -19.89 9.72 28.79
CA SER A 608 -20.64 9.68 30.05
C SER A 608 -20.64 11.03 30.81
N LEU A 609 -19.67 11.89 30.52
CA LEU A 609 -19.48 13.19 31.19
C LEU A 609 -20.40 14.31 30.64
N ILE A 610 -21.14 14.06 29.55
CA ILE A 610 -22.01 15.05 28.89
C ILE A 610 -23.35 15.26 29.64
N GLN A 611 -23.78 14.30 30.47
CA GLN A 611 -25.11 14.35 31.11
C GLN A 611 -25.08 14.99 32.51
N VAL A 612 -26.08 15.82 32.83
CA VAL A 612 -26.32 16.35 34.18
C VAL A 612 -27.38 15.47 34.87
N PRO A 613 -27.14 14.94 36.09
CA PRO A 613 -28.19 14.25 36.83
C PRO A 613 -29.21 15.26 37.38
N ALA A 614 -30.49 15.06 37.08
CA ALA A 614 -31.60 15.87 37.62
C ALA A 614 -31.72 15.67 39.14
N GLN A 615 -31.78 16.75 39.91
CA GLN A 615 -32.09 16.70 41.34
C GLN A 615 -33.60 16.50 41.57
N PRO A 616 -34.03 15.73 42.58
CA PRO A 616 -35.44 15.58 42.90
C PRO A 616 -35.90 16.70 43.85
N GLU A 617 -36.87 17.52 43.41
CA GLU A 617 -37.65 18.40 44.27
C GLU A 617 -38.81 17.66 44.96
N ASN A 618 -39.06 18.06 46.20
CA ASN A 618 -40.01 17.52 47.17
C ASN A 618 -41.49 17.54 46.75
N VAL A 619 -42.26 16.52 47.15
CA VAL A 619 -43.64 16.67 47.65
C VAL A 619 -43.90 15.73 48.84
N SER A 620 -44.41 16.35 49.90
CA SER A 620 -44.94 15.88 51.18
C SER A 620 -46.16 14.95 51.06
N GLU A 621 -46.34 13.93 51.93
CA GLU A 621 -47.23 14.00 53.12
C GLU A 621 -47.74 12.63 53.66
N ALA A 622 -47.49 12.40 54.96
CA ALA A 622 -48.27 11.69 55.99
C ALA A 622 -48.67 10.18 55.89
N ARG A 623 -48.11 9.36 56.81
CA ARG A 623 -48.80 8.88 58.04
C ARG A 623 -47.91 7.96 58.90
N ALA A 624 -47.87 8.26 60.20
CA ALA A 624 -47.27 7.45 61.26
C ALA A 624 -48.08 6.18 61.56
N ILE A 625 -47.42 5.12 62.07
CA ILE A 625 -47.87 4.25 63.19
C ILE A 625 -46.73 3.27 63.60
N ALA A 626 -46.37 3.35 64.90
CA ALA A 626 -45.91 2.35 65.87
C ALA A 626 -44.69 1.42 65.66
N LEU A 627 -43.74 1.56 66.60
CA LEU A 627 -42.80 0.57 67.16
C LEU A 627 -43.53 -0.60 67.85
N PRO A 628 -42.94 -1.82 68.03
CA PRO A 628 -41.87 -2.04 69.03
C PRO A 628 -40.75 -3.07 68.70
N ILE A 629 -39.63 -2.89 69.42
CA ILE A 629 -38.47 -3.79 69.61
C ILE A 629 -38.86 -4.92 70.61
N PRO A 630 -38.31 -6.15 70.50
CA PRO A 630 -37.18 -6.60 71.36
C PRO A 630 -36.12 -7.41 70.56
N GLU A 631 -34.82 -7.12 70.65
CA GLU A 631 -33.83 -7.55 71.67
C GLU A 631 -33.35 -9.01 71.49
N GLN A 632 -32.05 -9.22 71.20
CA GLN A 632 -31.13 -10.08 71.98
C GLN A 632 -29.69 -10.21 71.40
N ILE A 633 -28.74 -9.69 72.22
CA ILE A 633 -27.48 -10.29 72.71
C ILE A 633 -26.16 -10.19 71.88
N GLN A 634 -25.14 -9.76 72.64
CA GLN A 634 -23.78 -9.28 72.36
C GLN A 634 -22.71 -10.33 71.96
N PRO A 635 -21.54 -9.87 71.46
CA PRO A 635 -20.30 -10.62 71.28
C PRO A 635 -19.26 -10.37 72.41
N GLN A 636 -18.37 -11.35 72.67
CA GLN A 636 -17.11 -11.28 73.45
C GLN A 636 -16.19 -12.42 72.92
N THR A 637 -14.86 -12.38 72.84
CA THR A 637 -13.80 -11.59 73.50
C THR A 637 -12.43 -11.82 72.80
N HIS A 638 -11.51 -10.86 72.99
CA HIS A 638 -10.06 -10.81 72.64
C HIS A 638 -9.19 -11.75 73.54
N PRO A 639 -7.89 -12.06 73.23
CA PRO A 639 -6.77 -11.09 73.35
C PRO A 639 -5.57 -11.19 72.39
N SER A 640 -4.83 -10.08 72.37
CA SER A 640 -3.61 -9.72 71.65
C SER A 640 -2.34 -9.97 72.47
N ILE A 641 -1.17 -10.12 71.83
CA ILE A 641 0.19 -9.84 72.39
C ILE A 641 1.11 -9.35 71.25
N GLN A 642 1.41 -8.02 71.21
CA GLN A 642 2.72 -7.33 71.45
C GLN A 642 3.64 -7.26 70.20
N GLN A 643 4.44 -6.23 69.88
CA GLN A 643 4.86 -4.89 70.39
C GLN A 643 5.74 -4.31 69.24
N SER A 644 5.56 -3.09 68.69
CA SER A 644 5.99 -1.74 69.11
C SER A 644 7.51 -1.41 69.06
N VAL A 645 7.77 -0.16 68.60
CA VAL A 645 8.91 0.80 68.81
C VAL A 645 10.15 0.77 67.85
N PRO A 646 10.91 1.89 67.66
CA PRO A 646 10.87 2.73 66.44
C PRO A 646 12.32 3.19 65.99
N PRO A 647 12.63 4.41 65.48
CA PRO A 647 13.69 4.63 64.49
C PRO A 647 15.06 5.07 65.06
N GLN A 648 16.16 4.84 64.33
CA GLN A 648 17.24 5.82 64.04
C GLN A 648 18.49 5.16 63.42
N GLN A 649 19.22 5.99 62.67
CA GLN A 649 20.64 5.92 62.30
C GLN A 649 21.02 5.15 61.02
N ARG A 650 21.14 5.97 59.95
CA ARG A 650 22.16 5.85 58.90
C ARG A 650 23.51 5.58 59.54
N ASP A 651 24.09 4.44 59.19
CA ASP A 651 25.52 4.39 58.89
C ASP A 651 25.78 3.46 57.69
N GLN A 652 26.80 3.89 56.97
CA GLN A 652 27.31 3.46 55.67
C GLN A 652 27.49 1.95 55.51
N PHE A 653 26.93 1.37 54.45
CA PHE A 653 27.60 0.34 53.64
C PHE A 653 27.06 0.45 52.19
N VAL A 654 27.79 1.17 51.35
CA VAL A 654 27.63 1.11 49.89
C VAL A 654 28.46 -0.08 49.44
N ASP A 655 27.82 -1.15 49.01
CA ASP A 655 28.49 -2.19 48.23
C ASP A 655 28.74 -1.63 46.82
N GLN A 656 29.97 -1.17 46.58
CA GLN A 656 30.43 -0.67 45.29
C GLN A 656 30.92 -1.84 44.43
N THR A 657 30.02 -2.71 43.97
CA THR A 657 30.35 -3.76 43.00
C THR A 657 29.21 -4.01 41.99
N ALA A 658 28.77 -2.96 41.29
CA ALA A 658 27.96 -3.11 40.08
C ALA A 658 28.72 -2.55 38.85
N PRO A 659 28.75 -3.24 37.70
CA PRO A 659 29.48 -2.80 36.52
C PRO A 659 28.78 -1.57 35.91
N ARG A 660 29.38 -0.40 36.04
CA ARG A 660 28.90 0.82 35.37
C ARG A 660 29.41 0.86 33.93
N LEU A 661 28.51 1.12 32.98
CA LEU A 661 28.85 1.32 31.58
C LEU A 661 29.81 2.51 31.42
N THR A 662 30.89 2.34 30.66
CA THR A 662 31.82 3.42 30.33
C THR A 662 31.23 4.36 29.28
N ALA A 663 31.75 5.59 29.17
CA ALA A 663 31.29 6.56 28.17
C ALA A 663 31.43 6.04 26.72
N GLU A 664 32.44 5.23 26.44
CA GLU A 664 32.61 4.58 25.13
C GLU A 664 31.57 3.47 24.90
N GLN A 665 31.19 2.73 25.94
CA GLN A 665 30.13 1.72 25.86
C GLN A 665 28.76 2.37 25.66
N LEU A 666 28.47 3.48 26.33
CA LEU A 666 27.23 4.25 26.13
C LEU A 666 27.13 4.82 24.71
N ALA A 667 28.22 5.37 24.16
CA ALA A 667 28.25 5.84 22.77
C ALA A 667 28.04 4.69 21.76
N SER A 668 28.59 3.50 22.04
CA SER A 668 28.36 2.32 21.20
C SER A 668 26.93 1.79 21.29
N ILE A 669 26.27 1.92 22.44
CA ILE A 669 24.86 1.53 22.60
C ILE A 669 23.95 2.56 21.95
N GLU A 670 24.28 3.85 22.02
CA GLU A 670 23.57 4.92 21.31
C GLU A 670 23.59 4.72 19.80
N GLN A 671 24.76 4.42 19.23
CA GLN A 671 24.86 4.14 17.79
C GLN A 671 24.05 2.91 17.39
N PHE A 672 24.02 1.88 18.22
CA PHE A 672 23.24 0.66 17.97
C PHE A 672 21.73 0.88 18.14
N LEU A 673 21.31 1.73 19.07
CA LEU A 673 19.92 2.15 19.20
C LEU A 673 19.47 3.00 18.01
N ILE A 674 20.34 3.87 17.47
CA ILE A 674 20.06 4.60 16.23
C ILE A 674 19.84 3.63 15.06
N GLU A 675 20.60 2.53 14.99
CA GLU A 675 20.39 1.48 13.99
C GLU A 675 19.10 0.67 14.21
N LEU A 676 18.70 0.43 15.47
CA LEU A 676 17.53 -0.39 15.81
C LEU A 676 16.19 0.34 15.76
N VAL A 677 16.15 1.63 16.15
CA VAL A 677 14.92 2.42 16.26
C VAL A 677 14.98 3.78 15.55
N GLY A 678 16.06 4.06 14.81
CA GLY A 678 16.18 5.24 13.98
C GLY A 678 16.36 6.55 14.76
N PRO A 679 15.91 7.69 14.23
CA PRO A 679 16.24 9.04 14.74
C PRO A 679 15.64 9.37 16.12
N ILE A 680 14.78 8.49 16.66
CA ILE A 680 14.16 8.65 17.98
C ILE A 680 15.11 8.17 19.11
N ALA A 681 16.16 7.40 18.79
CA ALA A 681 17.12 6.85 19.76
C ALA A 681 17.73 7.89 20.73
N PRO A 682 18.15 9.10 20.31
CA PRO A 682 18.69 10.10 21.24
C PRO A 682 17.65 10.62 22.23
N MET A 683 16.37 10.67 21.82
CA MET A 683 15.26 11.08 22.68
C MET A 683 14.98 10.03 23.76
N LEU A 684 15.02 8.75 23.41
CA LEU A 684 14.80 7.64 24.35
C LEU A 684 15.92 7.56 25.39
N LEU A 685 17.17 7.77 24.97
CA LEU A 685 18.32 7.81 25.88
C LEU A 685 18.30 9.03 26.81
N GLY A 686 17.79 10.17 26.33
CA GLY A 686 17.63 11.39 27.13
C GLY A 686 16.52 11.31 28.20
N GLN A 687 15.65 10.30 28.14
CA GLN A 687 14.56 10.08 29.11
C GLN A 687 14.91 9.05 30.19
N LEU A 688 16.10 8.43 30.13
CA LEU A 688 16.54 7.43 31.11
C LEU A 688 16.88 8.07 32.46
N SER A 689 16.63 7.34 33.54
CA SER A 689 16.93 7.81 34.89
C SER A 689 18.46 7.90 35.15
N PRO A 690 18.94 8.69 36.12
CA PRO A 690 20.36 8.72 36.50
C PRO A 690 20.91 7.36 36.98
N ALA A 691 20.02 6.38 37.23
CA ALA A 691 20.34 5.01 37.59
C ALA A 691 20.60 4.10 36.36
N ALA A 692 20.32 4.55 35.14
CA ALA A 692 20.52 3.81 33.89
C ALA A 692 22.01 3.61 33.48
N CYS A 693 22.95 3.93 34.37
CA CYS A 693 24.35 3.52 34.25
C CYS A 693 24.53 2.00 34.53
N ASP A 694 23.50 1.33 35.03
CA ASP A 694 23.43 -0.13 35.17
C ASP A 694 22.82 -0.76 33.90
N PRO A 695 23.50 -1.74 33.27
CA PRO A 695 23.02 -2.38 32.05
C PRO A 695 21.66 -3.09 32.19
N ILE A 696 21.33 -3.60 33.38
CA ILE A 696 20.07 -4.32 33.64
C ILE A 696 18.91 -3.32 33.72
N VAL A 697 19.11 -2.22 34.44
CA VAL A 697 18.10 -1.16 34.59
C VAL A 697 17.85 -0.45 33.25
N MET A 698 18.90 -0.25 32.45
CA MET A 698 18.78 0.32 31.11
C MET A 698 17.97 -0.59 30.16
N GLN A 699 18.13 -1.91 30.26
CA GLN A 699 17.32 -2.86 29.48
C GLN A 699 15.85 -2.82 29.88
N GLU A 700 15.55 -2.73 31.18
CA GLU A 700 14.18 -2.66 31.68
C GLU A 700 13.47 -1.35 31.31
N GLU A 701 14.14 -0.20 31.44
CA GLU A 701 13.58 1.11 31.06
C GLU A 701 13.36 1.22 29.53
N LEU A 702 14.28 0.68 28.71
CA LEU A 702 14.14 0.70 27.25
C LEU A 702 13.19 -0.39 26.72
N ALA A 703 12.98 -1.50 27.43
CA ALA A 703 12.09 -2.58 27.00
C ALA A 703 10.64 -2.10 26.81
N VAL A 704 10.19 -1.12 27.58
CA VAL A 704 8.85 -0.52 27.45
C VAL A 704 8.64 0.17 26.09
N HIS A 705 9.73 0.52 25.41
CA HIS A 705 9.73 1.27 24.14
C HIS A 705 10.21 0.45 22.94
N LEU A 706 10.55 -0.83 23.14
CA LEU A 706 11.14 -1.71 22.12
C LEU A 706 10.30 -2.97 21.91
N SER A 707 10.25 -3.49 20.67
CA SER A 707 9.63 -4.79 20.38
C SER A 707 10.43 -5.96 20.99
N PRO A 708 9.84 -7.15 21.22
CA PRO A 708 10.55 -8.30 21.80
C PRO A 708 11.82 -8.68 21.04
N VAL A 709 11.80 -8.65 19.70
CA VAL A 709 12.98 -8.94 18.87
C VAL A 709 14.07 -7.87 19.04
N GLN A 710 13.69 -6.59 19.14
CA GLN A 710 14.64 -5.50 19.41
C GLN A 710 15.22 -5.59 20.83
N GLN A 711 14.42 -6.00 21.82
CA GLN A 711 14.87 -6.25 23.19
C GLN A 711 15.91 -7.38 23.22
N THR A 712 15.67 -8.48 22.50
CA THR A 712 16.63 -9.59 22.40
C THR A 712 17.95 -9.15 21.76
N LYS A 713 17.89 -8.36 20.67
CA LYS A 713 19.07 -7.81 20.00
C LYS A 713 19.86 -6.84 20.89
N LEU A 714 19.15 -5.97 21.63
CA LEU A 714 19.75 -5.04 22.58
C LEU A 714 20.41 -5.78 23.75
N ALA A 715 19.73 -6.78 24.30
CA ALA A 715 20.26 -7.61 25.39
C ALA A 715 21.55 -8.35 24.95
N GLN A 716 21.53 -9.01 23.79
CA GLN A 716 22.70 -9.68 23.22
C GLN A 716 23.89 -8.71 23.03
N ARG A 717 23.62 -7.49 22.56
CA ARG A 717 24.67 -6.48 22.33
C ARG A 717 25.26 -5.95 23.64
N ILE A 718 24.43 -5.68 24.64
CA ILE A 718 24.89 -5.23 25.97
C ILE A 718 25.69 -6.32 26.66
N THR A 719 25.26 -7.58 26.60
CA THR A 719 26.01 -8.73 27.13
C THR A 719 27.37 -8.88 26.43
N ALA A 720 27.44 -8.70 25.11
CA ALA A 720 28.70 -8.75 24.36
C ALA A 720 29.67 -7.62 24.74
N LEU A 721 29.15 -6.42 25.04
CA LEU A 721 29.95 -5.25 25.45
C LEU A 721 30.53 -5.40 26.87
N MET A 722 29.89 -6.19 27.73
CA MET A 722 30.33 -6.45 29.11
C MET A 722 31.44 -7.51 29.22
N GLN A 723 31.74 -8.25 28.14
CA GLN A 723 32.71 -9.36 28.14
C GLN A 723 34.11 -9.02 27.56
N LEU A 724 34.43 -7.74 27.35
CA LEU A 724 35.74 -7.32 26.81
C LEU A 724 36.81 -7.12 27.92
N PRO A 725 38.05 -7.65 27.78
CA PRO A 725 39.14 -7.41 28.74
C PRO A 725 39.78 -6.02 28.56
N PRO A 726 40.36 -5.41 29.63
CA PRO A 726 40.90 -4.06 29.58
C PRO A 726 42.23 -4.00 28.82
N LYS A 727 42.34 -3.09 27.82
CA LYS A 727 43.61 -2.78 27.15
C LYS A 727 44.43 -1.78 27.97
N SER A 728 45.63 -2.19 28.36
CA SER A 728 46.65 -1.42 29.05
C SER A 728 47.32 -0.38 28.16
N GLN A 729 47.85 0.64 28.83
CA GLN A 729 48.51 1.83 28.30
C GLN A 729 49.69 1.57 27.35
N SER A 730 49.88 2.50 26.42
CA SER A 730 50.99 2.64 25.47
C SER A 730 52.38 2.82 26.12
N PRO A 731 53.47 2.36 25.49
CA PRO A 731 54.79 2.99 25.62
C PRO A 731 55.16 3.86 24.41
N ARG A 732 55.80 5.00 24.71
CA ARG A 732 56.43 5.94 23.77
C ARG A 732 57.90 5.57 23.49
N LEU A 733 58.34 5.91 22.27
CA LEU A 733 59.70 6.22 21.78
C LEU A 733 60.83 5.17 21.94
N SER A 734 61.41 4.70 20.83
CA SER A 734 62.59 5.34 20.19
C SER A 734 63.35 4.42 19.21
N THR A 735 63.93 5.09 18.20
CA THR A 735 65.21 4.82 17.50
C THR A 735 65.38 3.64 16.51
N ALA A 736 65.34 4.03 15.23
CA ALA A 736 66.48 4.14 14.31
C ALA A 736 67.07 2.90 13.57
N LYS A 737 67.40 3.18 12.29
CA LYS A 737 68.41 2.59 11.38
C LYS A 737 68.07 1.27 10.66
N GLY A 738 67.72 1.38 9.38
CA GLY A 738 68.69 1.46 8.28
C GLY A 738 69.41 0.17 7.83
N TYR A 739 69.04 -0.24 6.61
CA TYR A 739 69.81 -0.90 5.53
C TYR A 739 70.23 -2.38 5.60
N GLY A 740 69.88 -3.11 4.52
CA GLY A 740 70.42 -4.44 4.23
C GLY A 740 69.86 -5.22 3.01
N VAL A 741 69.84 -4.61 1.82
CA VAL A 741 70.15 -5.21 0.49
C VAL A 741 69.34 -6.41 -0.10
N ALA A 742 68.56 -6.06 -1.13
CA ALA A 742 68.40 -6.60 -2.50
C ALA A 742 68.03 -8.07 -2.81
N VAL A 743 66.92 -8.23 -3.54
CA VAL A 743 66.81 -9.06 -4.76
C VAL A 743 65.99 -8.29 -5.82
N ARG A 744 66.45 -8.38 -7.07
CA ARG A 744 66.04 -7.64 -8.29
C ARG A 744 64.65 -8.03 -8.84
N GLU A 745 64.08 -7.05 -9.54
CA GLU A 745 62.87 -7.05 -10.39
C GLU A 745 62.84 -8.15 -11.49
N PRO A 746 61.69 -8.30 -12.17
CA PRO A 746 61.60 -7.70 -13.50
C PRO A 746 60.47 -6.66 -13.64
N GLN A 747 60.83 -5.52 -14.19
CA GLN A 747 59.94 -4.50 -14.74
C GLN A 747 59.16 -5.06 -15.92
N GLN A 748 57.88 -4.70 -16.01
CA GLN A 748 57.24 -4.37 -17.28
C GLN A 748 56.08 -3.38 -17.06
N THR A 749 56.36 -2.12 -17.46
CA THR A 749 55.43 -1.11 -17.98
C THR A 749 54.23 -0.72 -17.12
N GLN A 750 54.45 0.30 -16.29
CA GLN A 750 53.43 1.08 -15.60
C GLN A 750 53.44 2.50 -16.20
N GLU A 751 52.93 2.62 -17.43
CA GLU A 751 52.76 3.89 -18.15
C GLU A 751 51.59 3.70 -19.14
N ALA A 752 50.35 3.91 -18.68
CA ALA A 752 49.15 4.11 -19.54
C ALA A 752 47.82 4.36 -18.79
N LEU A 753 47.74 4.29 -17.46
CA LEU A 753 46.44 4.30 -16.75
C LEU A 753 46.03 5.65 -16.13
N SER A 754 46.89 6.67 -16.12
CA SER A 754 46.63 7.92 -15.38
C SER A 754 45.81 8.98 -16.12
N ASP A 755 45.59 8.86 -17.44
CA ASP A 755 44.94 9.91 -18.25
C ASP A 755 43.67 9.42 -18.99
N ARG A 756 42.84 8.59 -18.36
CA ARG A 756 41.47 8.32 -18.88
C ARG A 756 40.50 9.39 -18.35
N LEU A 757 39.98 10.20 -19.26
CA LEU A 757 38.84 11.10 -19.00
C LEU A 757 37.57 10.28 -18.74
N VAL A 758 36.78 10.72 -17.76
CA VAL A 758 35.52 10.07 -17.37
C VAL A 758 34.47 10.21 -18.48
N ASN A 759 33.95 9.09 -18.98
CA ASN A 759 32.88 9.04 -19.99
C ASN A 759 31.63 8.34 -19.43
N ALA A 760 30.47 8.51 -20.10
CA ALA A 760 29.19 7.96 -19.68
C ALA A 760 29.21 6.44 -19.39
N GLN A 761 30.04 5.67 -20.09
CA GLN A 761 30.16 4.23 -19.90
C GLN A 761 30.90 3.87 -18.61
N LEU A 762 31.95 4.62 -18.26
CA LEU A 762 32.66 4.50 -16.98
C LEU A 762 31.79 4.92 -15.80
N ILE A 763 30.98 5.97 -15.96
CA ILE A 763 30.01 6.40 -14.94
C ILE A 763 29.00 5.28 -14.66
N GLN A 764 28.51 4.60 -15.70
CA GLN A 764 27.59 3.47 -15.56
C GLN A 764 28.23 2.26 -14.85
N VAL A 765 29.52 1.98 -15.12
CA VAL A 765 30.27 0.93 -14.42
C VAL A 765 30.49 1.30 -12.94
N CYS A 766 30.87 2.54 -12.66
CA CYS A 766 30.98 3.04 -11.29
C CYS A 766 29.64 2.95 -10.55
N GLU A 767 28.53 3.33 -11.19
CA GLU A 767 27.17 3.22 -10.63
C GLU A 767 26.80 1.77 -10.30
N GLN A 768 27.07 0.83 -11.20
CA GLN A 768 26.80 -0.59 -10.99
C GLN A 768 27.62 -1.17 -9.83
N GLU A 769 28.92 -0.89 -9.78
CA GLU A 769 29.80 -1.39 -8.73
C GLU A 769 29.50 -0.75 -7.36
N LEU A 770 29.23 0.57 -7.31
CA LEU A 770 28.76 1.21 -6.09
C LEU A 770 27.41 0.66 -5.64
N THR A 771 26.48 0.41 -6.56
CA THR A 771 25.17 -0.16 -6.23
C THR A 771 25.31 -1.55 -5.61
N CYS A 772 26.29 -2.35 -6.06
CA CYS A 772 26.58 -3.64 -5.46
C CYS A 772 27.17 -3.53 -4.03
N LEU A 773 27.87 -2.45 -3.71
CA LEU A 773 28.58 -2.29 -2.42
C LEU A 773 27.75 -1.56 -1.35
N ILE A 774 27.01 -0.52 -1.74
CA ILE A 774 26.27 0.37 -0.84
C ILE A 774 24.77 0.47 -1.17
N GLY A 775 24.28 -0.30 -2.14
CA GLY A 775 22.86 -0.37 -2.47
C GLY A 775 22.34 0.87 -3.23
N PRO A 776 21.03 1.14 -3.22
CA PRO A 776 20.38 2.10 -4.12
C PRO A 776 20.82 3.56 -3.94
N ILE A 777 21.45 3.91 -2.80
CA ILE A 777 22.00 5.25 -2.54
C ILE A 777 23.18 5.58 -3.48
N ALA A 778 23.84 4.55 -4.03
CA ALA A 778 24.90 4.67 -5.04
C ALA A 778 24.49 5.54 -6.22
N LYS A 779 23.25 5.36 -6.70
CA LYS A 779 22.72 6.12 -7.82
C LYS A 779 22.66 7.61 -7.49
N PHE A 780 22.26 7.96 -6.27
CA PHE A 780 22.23 9.36 -5.84
C PHE A 780 23.64 9.97 -5.77
N ILE A 781 24.61 9.25 -5.19
CA ILE A 781 26.01 9.71 -5.07
C ILE A 781 26.64 9.93 -6.45
N VAL A 782 26.45 8.99 -7.39
CA VAL A 782 26.97 9.10 -8.75
C VAL A 782 26.25 10.19 -9.55
N THR A 783 24.93 10.35 -9.38
CA THR A 783 24.15 11.37 -10.10
C THR A 783 24.47 12.78 -9.61
N THR A 784 24.75 12.96 -8.32
CA THR A 784 25.14 14.27 -7.72
C THR A 784 26.51 14.74 -8.22
N LYS A 785 27.38 13.80 -8.63
CA LYS A 785 28.72 14.08 -9.15
C LYS A 785 28.82 13.97 -10.67
N ARG A 786 27.69 13.82 -11.36
CA ARG A 786 27.59 13.66 -12.82
C ARG A 786 28.05 14.91 -13.59
N ASP A 787 27.97 16.08 -12.97
CA ASP A 787 28.40 17.35 -13.58
C ASP A 787 29.93 17.44 -13.79
N LEU A 788 30.71 16.50 -13.23
CA LEU A 788 32.17 16.37 -13.41
C LEU A 788 32.56 15.55 -14.66
N GLU A 789 31.57 15.10 -15.44
CA GLU A 789 31.77 14.35 -16.69
C GLU A 789 32.69 15.15 -17.65
N ASN A 790 33.75 14.49 -18.14
CA ASN A 790 34.83 15.06 -18.99
C ASN A 790 35.69 16.19 -18.39
N GLN A 791 35.61 16.51 -17.10
CA GLN A 791 36.42 17.59 -16.48
C GLN A 791 37.59 17.10 -15.63
N VAL A 792 37.53 15.86 -15.13
CA VAL A 792 38.47 15.34 -14.13
C VAL A 792 38.98 13.95 -14.53
N SER A 793 40.19 13.58 -14.09
CA SER A 793 40.75 12.24 -14.28
C SER A 793 39.98 11.18 -13.50
N LEU A 794 39.95 9.94 -14.02
CA LEU A 794 39.30 8.78 -13.38
C LEU A 794 39.73 8.59 -11.92
N THR A 795 41.02 8.76 -11.61
CA THR A 795 41.54 8.65 -10.25
C THR A 795 40.94 9.68 -9.31
N THR A 796 40.84 10.93 -9.76
CA THR A 796 40.27 12.01 -8.94
C THR A 796 38.77 11.82 -8.73
N PHE A 797 38.06 11.37 -9.77
CA PHE A 797 36.63 11.06 -9.68
C PHE A 797 36.33 9.92 -8.70
N VAL A 798 37.15 8.85 -8.72
CA VAL A 798 37.02 7.73 -7.78
C VAL A 798 37.32 8.16 -6.33
N GLU A 799 38.33 9.00 -6.11
CA GLU A 799 38.61 9.52 -4.76
C GLU A 799 37.47 10.41 -4.24
N GLU A 800 36.84 11.24 -5.08
CA GLU A 800 35.66 12.01 -4.67
C GLU A 800 34.47 11.11 -4.31
N LEU A 801 34.19 10.08 -5.11
CA LEU A 801 33.10 9.15 -4.82
C LEU A 801 33.34 8.39 -3.50
N ILE A 802 34.59 8.07 -3.18
CA ILE A 802 34.97 7.38 -1.94
C ILE A 802 34.71 8.25 -0.70
N THR A 803 34.87 9.58 -0.80
CA THR A 803 34.62 10.48 0.35
C THR A 803 33.17 10.48 0.83
N GLU A 804 32.23 10.11 -0.04
CA GLU A 804 30.80 10.00 0.25
C GLU A 804 30.39 8.60 0.74
N ILE A 805 31.33 7.66 0.87
CA ILE A 805 31.09 6.29 1.39
C ILE A 805 31.44 6.27 2.89
N PRO A 806 30.47 6.11 3.80
CA PRO A 806 30.73 6.12 5.25
C PRO A 806 31.55 4.93 5.74
N ASP A 807 31.47 3.79 5.04
CA ASP A 807 32.19 2.55 5.36
C ASP A 807 33.54 2.49 4.66
N ARG A 808 34.61 2.61 5.46
CA ARG A 808 36.00 2.64 4.99
C ARG A 808 36.45 1.35 4.30
N GLN A 809 35.91 0.19 4.68
CA GLN A 809 36.28 -1.08 4.02
C GLN A 809 35.65 -1.19 2.62
N LYS A 810 34.40 -0.75 2.47
CA LYS A 810 33.70 -0.73 1.17
C LYS A 810 34.29 0.32 0.22
N ALA A 811 34.70 1.47 0.75
CA ALA A 811 35.47 2.47 0.01
C ALA A 811 36.77 1.89 -0.58
N ASP A 812 37.57 1.19 0.22
CA ASP A 812 38.82 0.57 -0.22
C ASP A 812 38.60 -0.63 -1.18
N GLU A 813 37.45 -1.31 -1.08
CA GLU A 813 37.05 -2.34 -2.04
C GLU A 813 36.64 -1.74 -3.40
N PHE A 814 35.81 -0.70 -3.40
CA PHE A 814 35.40 0.02 -4.60
C PHE A 814 36.61 0.58 -5.36
N ARG A 815 37.53 1.23 -4.64
CA ARG A 815 38.78 1.77 -5.19
C ARG A 815 39.58 0.71 -5.94
N ARG A 816 39.71 -0.48 -5.35
CA ARG A 816 40.47 -1.60 -5.92
C ARG A 816 39.79 -2.21 -7.13
N LYS A 817 38.45 -2.25 -7.18
CA LYS A 817 37.72 -2.80 -8.32
C LYS A 817 37.77 -1.89 -9.55
N ILE A 818 37.64 -0.57 -9.35
CA ILE A 818 37.61 0.39 -10.46
C ILE A 818 39.01 0.71 -11.01
N LEU A 819 40.04 0.82 -10.16
CA LEU A 819 41.39 1.17 -10.64
C LEU A 819 42.21 -0.02 -11.18
N ARG A 820 41.64 -1.23 -11.17
CA ARG A 820 42.29 -2.47 -11.62
C ARG A 820 41.72 -3.02 -12.94
N ASN A 821 40.56 -2.54 -13.36
CA ASN A 821 39.90 -2.78 -14.65
C ASN A 821 40.09 -1.57 -15.58
#